data_AF-A0A2H0CFB6-F1
#
_entry.id   AF-A0A2H0CFB6-F1
#
_cell.length_a   1.000
_cell.length_b   1.000
_cell.length_c   1.000
_cell.angle_alpha   90.00
_cell.angle_beta   90.00
_cell.angle_gamma   90.00
#
_symmetry.space_group_name_H-M   'P 1'
#
loop_
_entity.id
_entity.type
_entity.pdbx_description
1 polymer ?
#
loop_
_entity_poly.entity_id
_entity_poly.type
_entity_poly.pdbx_seq_one_letter_code
_entity_poly.pdbx_strand_id
1 'polypeptide(L)'
;ADWEDALVGYIGANDLRKVGQILIALGMDAGAIPRALFYRDPDETDEVARAALTAAIKLFIQNHQPQFSSDNYIETVIDTYEGGILSSKQITWKKVEDVIDPLTNKSVDGKRVVTYVKTEEFGLVVSEQKSWKTVENIDGQNTVVTYTLTYTLGIAEWTSCEKNYYSVSDIEATERDGSVKIREGIVVNIIEGYEFGIKDAPTSIKKIYYDERQVASALLPANWNSMRWSEKLNWLVSEAGIQLPEDWQEAMFSASRGDFTLLTAILTALGMNSRDITSLIGSVNNAEADEKTNVMIKAINSVADQYSKTIPKFKTKIVKVMENYDYGMTNVSSIQYTYWDKRSTYDSGSQTRFVRVIENLTDINGVLILDNVQLIYNKVEDYKEGVGNSYKAGQRVVQVIESYTYYDTDGSSFLDSIQYVYKEVIDRNGQQRVATVIRNMSNMGGRLYVDNVQYIYMDKIASLGGRLVQVIESYYLEGHLRSISVDNPQLWETDNVKGLDNVQYIYKEKLSKTVAGKTKDVIVTVIMNNYSPDGRPANVFLESVQHVYKFETSSEYDRTQGRTGNRPVTVTENHVISGGRDYGPDLIQYSYKQIENGKIVQIIENYSNFSAQGTPQPIFENYQKAYYDKVPIRYDGSVSDKPVRVMETY
;
A
#
# COMPACT_ATOMS: atom_id res chain seq x y z
N ALA A 1 -42.01 -10.34 15.64
CA ALA A 1 -43.30 -10.91 16.03
C ALA A 1 -44.38 -10.45 15.06
N ASP A 2 -44.60 -9.14 14.88
CA ASP A 2 -45.74 -8.65 14.06
C ASP A 2 -45.45 -8.45 12.55
N TRP A 3 -44.30 -8.88 12.03
CA TRP A 3 -44.02 -8.80 10.59
C TRP A 3 -44.60 -9.99 9.82
N GLU A 4 -44.84 -11.13 10.47
CA GLU A 4 -45.42 -12.33 9.85
C GLU A 4 -46.87 -12.05 9.42
N ASP A 5 -47.67 -11.41 10.27
CA ASP A 5 -49.04 -11.00 9.95
C ASP A 5 -49.10 -9.88 8.89
N ALA A 6 -48.12 -8.97 8.89
CA ALA A 6 -48.01 -7.92 7.87
C ALA A 6 -47.64 -8.50 6.49
N LEU A 7 -46.76 -9.51 6.44
CA LEU A 7 -46.38 -10.18 5.20
C LEU A 7 -47.52 -11.04 4.67
N VAL A 8 -48.20 -11.81 5.54
CA VAL A 8 -49.37 -12.62 5.19
C VAL A 8 -50.53 -11.72 4.70
N GLY A 9 -50.73 -10.56 5.32
CA GLY A 9 -51.70 -9.55 4.87
C GLY A 9 -51.36 -8.92 3.52
N TYR A 10 -50.07 -8.73 3.21
CA TYR A 10 -49.61 -8.20 1.91
C TYR A 10 -49.70 -9.23 0.78
N ILE A 11 -49.52 -10.52 1.09
CA ILE A 11 -49.65 -11.65 0.16
C ILE A 11 -51.10 -11.87 -0.27
N GLY A 12 -52.08 -11.50 0.58
CA GLY A 12 -53.51 -11.59 0.26
C GLY A 12 -54.00 -10.72 -0.90
N ALA A 13 -53.15 -9.85 -1.47
CA ALA A 13 -53.54 -8.92 -2.53
C ALA A 13 -52.66 -8.95 -3.79
N ASN A 14 -51.56 -9.71 -3.85
CA ASN A 14 -50.60 -9.64 -4.96
C ASN A 14 -50.06 -10.99 -5.45
N ASP A 15 -49.95 -11.08 -6.77
CA ASP A 15 -49.47 -12.17 -7.62
C ASP A 15 -48.23 -12.90 -7.05
N LEU A 16 -48.38 -14.19 -6.70
CA LEU A 16 -47.34 -15.07 -6.13
C LEU A 16 -46.05 -15.12 -6.99
N ARG A 17 -46.15 -14.83 -8.29
CA ARG A 17 -44.98 -14.66 -9.18
C ARG A 17 -44.07 -13.50 -8.78
N LYS A 18 -44.62 -12.37 -8.35
CA LYS A 18 -43.83 -11.20 -7.92
C LYS A 18 -43.06 -11.53 -6.64
N VAL A 19 -43.64 -12.34 -5.75
CA VAL A 19 -42.97 -12.80 -4.53
C VAL A 19 -41.78 -13.72 -4.86
N GLY A 20 -41.94 -14.65 -5.81
CA GLY A 20 -40.83 -15.46 -6.30
C GLY A 20 -39.68 -14.63 -6.89
N GLN A 21 -40.00 -13.57 -7.64
CA GLN A 21 -39.01 -12.64 -8.19
C GLN A 21 -38.28 -11.84 -7.11
N ILE A 22 -38.98 -11.40 -6.06
CA ILE A 22 -38.36 -10.70 -4.92
C ILE A 22 -37.40 -11.64 -4.17
N LEU A 23 -37.76 -12.90 -3.98
CA LEU A 23 -36.91 -13.88 -3.28
C LEU A 23 -35.62 -14.21 -4.07
N ILE A 24 -35.71 -14.30 -5.41
CA ILE A 24 -34.52 -14.43 -6.27
C ILE A 24 -33.64 -13.18 -6.18
N ALA A 25 -34.25 -11.99 -6.17
CA ALA A 25 -33.51 -10.72 -6.01
C ALA A 25 -32.81 -10.60 -4.64
N LEU A 26 -33.31 -11.31 -3.62
CA LEU A 26 -32.70 -11.42 -2.29
C LEU A 26 -31.66 -12.56 -2.19
N GLY A 27 -31.30 -13.20 -3.31
CA GLY A 27 -30.21 -14.18 -3.39
C GLY A 27 -30.62 -15.63 -3.11
N MET A 28 -31.93 -15.94 -3.06
CA MET A 28 -32.41 -17.30 -2.89
C MET A 28 -32.31 -18.09 -4.23
N ASP A 29 -31.71 -19.29 -4.20
CA ASP A 29 -31.59 -20.15 -5.38
C ASP A 29 -32.98 -20.48 -5.95
N ALA A 30 -33.17 -20.28 -7.25
CA ALA A 30 -34.41 -20.59 -7.96
C ALA A 30 -34.80 -22.08 -7.84
N GLY A 31 -33.84 -22.98 -7.64
CA GLY A 31 -34.09 -24.40 -7.39
C GLY A 31 -34.72 -24.70 -6.02
N ALA A 32 -34.57 -23.78 -5.05
CA ALA A 32 -35.14 -23.89 -3.70
C ALA A 32 -36.56 -23.29 -3.60
N ILE A 33 -37.03 -22.60 -4.64
CA ILE A 33 -38.39 -22.04 -4.69
C ILE A 33 -39.34 -23.15 -5.18
N PRO A 34 -40.43 -23.46 -4.45
CA PRO A 34 -41.40 -24.46 -4.89
C PRO A 34 -41.92 -24.18 -6.30
N ARG A 35 -41.83 -25.17 -7.20
CA ARG A 35 -42.30 -25.04 -8.60
C ARG A 35 -43.78 -24.64 -8.73
N ALA A 36 -44.59 -24.94 -7.71
CA ALA A 36 -45.99 -24.54 -7.60
C ALA A 36 -46.21 -23.01 -7.62
N LEU A 37 -45.18 -22.20 -7.31
CA LEU A 37 -45.27 -20.73 -7.40
C LEU A 37 -45.18 -20.20 -8.85
N PHE A 38 -44.71 -21.00 -9.79
CA PHE A 38 -44.52 -20.61 -11.19
C PHE A 38 -45.60 -21.18 -12.14
N TYR A 39 -46.28 -22.25 -11.72
CA TYR A 39 -47.35 -22.91 -12.46
C TYR A 39 -48.71 -22.62 -11.82
N ARG A 40 -49.58 -21.97 -12.59
CA ARG A 40 -50.95 -21.67 -12.20
C ARG A 40 -51.81 -22.90 -12.48
N ASP A 41 -51.97 -23.78 -11.51
CA ASP A 41 -53.08 -24.76 -11.53
C ASP A 41 -54.23 -24.19 -10.68
N PRO A 42 -55.43 -23.95 -11.23
CA PRO A 42 -56.53 -23.28 -10.51
C PRO A 42 -57.14 -24.09 -9.36
N ASP A 43 -56.87 -25.41 -9.29
CA ASP A 43 -57.61 -26.34 -8.44
C ASP A 43 -56.78 -26.98 -7.31
N GLU A 44 -55.50 -26.62 -7.15
CA GLU A 44 -54.72 -26.99 -5.97
C GLU A 44 -54.79 -25.88 -4.91
N THR A 45 -55.34 -26.23 -3.75
CA THR A 45 -55.63 -25.35 -2.62
C THR A 45 -54.47 -24.42 -2.27
N ASP A 46 -54.73 -23.11 -2.36
CA ASP A 46 -53.86 -21.96 -2.03
C ASP A 46 -53.11 -22.11 -0.68
N GLU A 47 -53.65 -22.95 0.20
CA GLU A 47 -53.11 -23.29 1.52
C GLU A 47 -51.81 -24.11 1.48
N VAL A 48 -51.68 -25.08 0.55
CA VAL A 48 -50.48 -25.93 0.43
C VAL A 48 -49.30 -25.14 -0.13
N ALA A 49 -49.56 -24.29 -1.12
CA ALA A 49 -48.55 -23.40 -1.70
C ALA A 49 -48.08 -22.35 -0.68
N ARG A 50 -49.00 -21.78 0.13
CA ARG A 50 -48.66 -20.87 1.23
C ARG A 50 -47.84 -21.56 2.32
N ALA A 51 -48.17 -22.80 2.69
CA ALA A 51 -47.41 -23.57 3.67
C ALA A 51 -45.99 -23.85 3.20
N ALA A 52 -45.82 -24.26 1.93
CA ALA A 52 -44.52 -24.51 1.31
C ALA A 52 -43.67 -23.23 1.21
N LEU A 53 -44.27 -22.09 0.81
CA LEU A 53 -43.59 -20.80 0.76
C LEU A 53 -43.15 -20.34 2.16
N THR A 54 -44.04 -20.48 3.15
CA THR A 54 -43.72 -20.14 4.55
C THR A 54 -42.57 -20.98 5.08
N ALA A 55 -42.55 -22.28 4.77
CA ALA A 55 -41.45 -23.17 5.15
C ALA A 55 -40.13 -22.78 4.47
N ALA A 56 -40.16 -22.45 3.18
CA ALA A 56 -38.97 -22.01 2.43
C ALA A 56 -38.40 -20.69 2.94
N ILE A 57 -39.26 -19.70 3.26
CA ILE A 57 -38.86 -18.44 3.87
C ILE A 57 -38.28 -18.69 5.28
N LYS A 58 -38.90 -19.55 6.09
CA LYS A 58 -38.37 -19.91 7.42
C LYS A 58 -36.99 -20.56 7.32
N LEU A 59 -36.78 -21.45 6.34
CA LEU A 59 -35.50 -22.10 6.12
C LEU A 59 -34.43 -21.10 5.62
N PHE A 60 -34.80 -20.20 4.70
CA PHE A 60 -33.92 -19.13 4.22
C PHE A 60 -33.52 -18.20 5.36
N ILE A 61 -34.48 -17.77 6.18
CA ILE A 61 -34.22 -16.97 7.37
C ILE A 61 -33.35 -17.75 8.35
N GLN A 62 -33.62 -19.02 8.66
CA GLN A 62 -32.76 -19.83 9.55
C GLN A 62 -31.31 -19.94 9.06
N ASN A 63 -31.11 -20.10 7.75
CA ASN A 63 -29.77 -20.19 7.16
C ASN A 63 -29.04 -18.83 7.07
N HIS A 64 -29.79 -17.72 7.13
CA HIS A 64 -29.26 -16.35 7.06
C HIS A 64 -29.44 -15.55 8.35
N GLN A 65 -29.96 -16.16 9.41
CA GLN A 65 -29.94 -15.59 10.74
C GLN A 65 -28.47 -15.57 11.18
N PRO A 66 -28.01 -14.46 11.80
CA PRO A 66 -26.80 -14.53 12.60
C PRO A 66 -27.03 -15.66 13.60
N GLN A 67 -26.21 -16.71 13.55
CA GLN A 67 -26.20 -17.70 14.61
C GLN A 67 -25.67 -17.00 15.86
N PHE A 68 -26.58 -16.43 16.64
CA PHE A 68 -26.26 -15.96 17.98
C PHE A 68 -25.88 -17.20 18.77
N SER A 69 -24.59 -17.33 19.09
CA SER A 69 -24.16 -18.33 20.05
C SER A 69 -24.90 -18.09 21.38
N SER A 70 -25.11 -19.15 22.16
CA SER A 70 -25.80 -19.11 23.47
C SER A 70 -25.15 -18.22 24.53
N ASP A 71 -24.09 -17.49 24.19
CA ASP A 71 -23.41 -16.56 25.07
C ASP A 71 -24.03 -15.15 24.93
N ASN A 72 -24.52 -14.58 26.03
CA ASN A 72 -25.02 -13.21 26.05
C ASN A 72 -23.86 -12.21 25.89
N TYR A 73 -23.61 -11.72 24.67
CA TYR A 73 -22.71 -10.59 24.42
C TYR A 73 -23.33 -9.59 23.45
N ILE A 74 -22.89 -8.33 23.55
CA ILE A 74 -23.27 -7.27 22.61
C ILE A 74 -22.27 -7.27 21.46
N GLU A 75 -22.79 -7.37 20.25
CA GLU A 75 -22.02 -7.20 19.01
C GLU A 75 -22.12 -5.76 18.51
N THR A 76 -21.01 -5.22 18.04
CA THR A 76 -20.95 -4.02 17.22
C THR A 76 -20.60 -4.44 15.81
N VAL A 77 -21.47 -4.17 14.85
CA VAL A 77 -21.25 -4.44 13.43
C VAL A 77 -21.00 -3.13 12.71
N ILE A 78 -19.88 -3.05 11.98
CA ILE A 78 -19.48 -1.90 11.17
C ILE A 78 -19.32 -2.36 9.74
N ASP A 79 -20.19 -1.87 8.86
CA ASP A 79 -20.06 -2.05 7.41
C ASP A 79 -19.27 -0.87 6.82
N THR A 80 -18.20 -1.18 6.09
CA THR A 80 -17.34 -0.18 5.44
C THR A 80 -17.64 -0.12 3.96
N TYR A 81 -18.15 1.04 3.52
CA TYR A 81 -18.42 1.30 2.10
C TYR A 81 -17.34 2.20 1.50
N GLU A 82 -16.73 1.75 0.40
CA GLU A 82 -15.79 2.52 -0.41
C GLU A 82 -16.39 2.77 -1.79
N GLY A 83 -16.64 4.04 -2.14
CA GLY A 83 -17.27 4.37 -3.43
C GLY A 83 -18.68 3.77 -3.62
N GLY A 84 -19.39 3.48 -2.52
CA GLY A 84 -20.70 2.82 -2.55
C GLY A 84 -20.66 1.28 -2.57
N ILE A 85 -19.46 0.68 -2.60
CA ILE A 85 -19.26 -0.77 -2.57
C ILE A 85 -18.98 -1.20 -1.14
N LEU A 86 -19.70 -2.22 -0.64
CA LEU A 86 -19.42 -2.84 0.66
C LEU A 86 -18.05 -3.55 0.60
N SER A 87 -17.01 -2.88 1.08
CA SER A 87 -15.64 -3.39 0.99
C SER A 87 -15.33 -4.42 2.07
N SER A 88 -15.81 -4.18 3.28
CA SER A 88 -15.59 -5.05 4.44
C SER A 88 -16.69 -4.88 5.48
N LYS A 89 -16.87 -5.90 6.31
CA LYS A 89 -17.72 -5.90 7.50
C LYS A 89 -16.88 -6.29 8.70
N GLN A 90 -16.93 -5.49 9.76
CA GLN A 90 -16.24 -5.76 11.00
C GLN A 90 -17.27 -6.04 12.11
N ILE A 91 -17.19 -7.22 12.72
CA ILE A 91 -18.04 -7.64 13.84
C ILE A 91 -17.17 -7.67 15.09
N THR A 92 -17.53 -6.89 16.11
CA THR A 92 -16.75 -6.76 17.34
C THR A 92 -17.59 -7.15 18.54
N TRP A 93 -17.06 -7.99 19.42
CA TRP A 93 -17.72 -8.36 20.68
C TRP A 93 -16.74 -8.48 21.83
N LYS A 94 -17.26 -8.55 23.06
CA LYS A 94 -16.44 -8.71 24.25
C LYS A 94 -16.92 -9.86 25.13
N LYS A 95 -15.98 -10.61 25.71
CA LYS A 95 -16.25 -11.67 26.69
C LYS A 95 -15.33 -11.52 27.90
N VAL A 96 -15.78 -12.03 29.04
CA VAL A 96 -14.95 -12.13 30.25
C VAL A 96 -14.47 -13.57 30.39
N GLU A 97 -13.17 -13.79 30.24
CA GLU A 97 -12.59 -15.13 30.18
C GLU A 97 -11.19 -15.17 30.80
N ASP A 98 -10.73 -16.37 31.12
CA ASP A 98 -9.34 -16.62 31.48
C ASP A 98 -8.47 -16.53 30.24
N VAL A 99 -7.29 -15.92 30.37
CA VAL A 99 -6.39 -15.67 29.24
C VAL A 99 -5.02 -16.24 29.51
N ILE A 100 -4.44 -16.88 28.49
CA ILE A 100 -3.07 -17.36 28.50
C ILE A 100 -2.20 -16.29 27.85
N ASP A 101 -1.13 -15.90 28.53
CA ASP A 101 -0.08 -15.05 27.95
C ASP A 101 0.53 -15.78 26.74
N PRO A 102 0.42 -15.23 25.53
CA PRO A 102 0.87 -15.89 24.31
C PRO A 102 2.39 -16.04 24.23
N LEU A 103 3.15 -15.24 24.99
CA LEU A 103 4.61 -15.24 24.98
C LEU A 103 5.16 -16.24 25.98
N THR A 104 4.58 -16.32 27.18
CA THR A 104 5.06 -17.20 28.25
C THR A 104 4.29 -18.53 28.37
N ASN A 105 3.15 -18.67 27.69
CA ASN A 105 2.20 -19.77 27.81
C ASN A 105 1.67 -19.98 29.24
N LYS A 106 1.78 -18.98 30.12
CA LYS A 106 1.26 -19.03 31.48
C LYS A 106 -0.13 -18.39 31.54
N SER A 107 -0.98 -18.87 32.44
CA SER A 107 -2.23 -18.19 32.72
C SER A 107 -1.94 -16.81 33.28
N VAL A 108 -2.60 -15.79 32.74
CA VAL A 108 -2.65 -14.47 33.36
C VAL A 108 -3.55 -14.58 34.59
N ASP A 109 -3.14 -13.96 35.70
CA ASP A 109 -3.93 -14.03 36.94
C ASP A 109 -5.23 -13.23 36.81
N GLY A 110 -6.34 -13.89 37.13
CA GLY A 110 -7.72 -13.37 37.02
C GLY A 110 -8.25 -13.28 35.58
N LYS A 111 -9.58 -13.18 35.47
CA LYS A 111 -10.26 -13.03 34.18
C LYS A 111 -9.96 -11.67 33.53
N ARG A 112 -10.05 -11.60 32.21
CA ARG A 112 -9.91 -10.36 31.43
C ARG A 112 -11.14 -10.11 30.57
N VAL A 113 -11.41 -8.84 30.33
CA VAL A 113 -12.33 -8.43 29.26
C VAL A 113 -11.55 -8.54 27.96
N VAL A 114 -11.92 -9.54 27.16
CA VAL A 114 -11.33 -9.81 25.86
C VAL A 114 -12.22 -9.20 24.79
N THR A 115 -11.63 -8.43 23.88
CA THR A 115 -12.29 -7.91 22.69
C THR A 115 -11.91 -8.77 21.50
N TYR A 116 -12.94 -9.28 20.83
CA TYR A 116 -12.84 -10.02 19.60
C TYR A 116 -13.25 -9.13 18.44
N VAL A 117 -12.48 -9.16 17.36
CA VAL A 117 -12.79 -8.46 16.12
C VAL A 117 -12.71 -9.46 14.99
N LYS A 118 -13.81 -9.62 14.25
CA LYS A 118 -13.89 -10.44 13.05
C LYS A 118 -14.05 -9.53 11.85
N THR A 119 -13.17 -9.64 10.86
CA THR A 119 -13.25 -8.90 9.61
C THR A 119 -13.62 -9.83 8.48
N GLU A 120 -14.68 -9.47 7.78
CA GLU A 120 -15.21 -10.16 6.62
C GLU A 120 -15.07 -9.31 5.36
N GLU A 121 -14.70 -9.92 4.25
CA GLU A 121 -14.75 -9.32 2.92
C GLU A 121 -15.70 -10.16 2.06
N PHE A 122 -16.82 -9.57 1.65
CA PHE A 122 -17.82 -10.21 0.78
C PHE A 122 -18.26 -11.62 1.24
N GLY A 123 -18.43 -11.80 2.55
CA GLY A 123 -18.86 -13.08 3.17
C GLY A 123 -17.74 -14.06 3.49
N LEU A 124 -16.47 -13.69 3.22
CA LEU A 124 -15.29 -14.46 3.61
C LEU A 124 -14.65 -13.87 4.85
N VAL A 125 -14.41 -14.68 5.89
CA VAL A 125 -13.71 -14.24 7.10
C VAL A 125 -12.21 -14.16 6.80
N VAL A 126 -11.68 -12.95 6.66
CA VAL A 126 -10.29 -12.73 6.22
C VAL A 126 -9.32 -12.59 7.39
N SER A 127 -9.81 -12.08 8.52
CA SER A 127 -9.03 -11.92 9.74
C SER A 127 -9.92 -12.01 10.96
N GLU A 128 -9.38 -12.59 12.02
CA GLU A 128 -9.91 -12.49 13.38
C GLU A 128 -8.82 -11.94 14.29
N GLN A 129 -9.21 -11.15 15.28
CA GLN A 129 -8.33 -10.62 16.29
C GLN A 129 -8.90 -10.86 17.67
N LYS A 130 -8.01 -11.17 18.61
CA LYS A 130 -8.31 -11.32 20.02
C LYS A 130 -7.40 -10.38 20.80
N SER A 131 -7.98 -9.44 21.56
CA SER A 131 -7.20 -8.47 22.32
C SER A 131 -7.67 -8.31 23.75
N TRP A 132 -6.74 -8.04 24.66
CA TRP A 132 -7.03 -7.78 26.08
C TRP A 132 -5.98 -6.87 26.69
N LYS A 133 -6.31 -6.28 27.84
CA LYS A 133 -5.39 -5.45 28.61
C LYS A 133 -4.94 -6.16 29.88
N THR A 134 -3.70 -5.92 30.30
CA THR A 134 -3.17 -6.36 31.59
C THR A 134 -2.20 -5.31 32.14
N VAL A 135 -1.80 -5.45 33.40
CA VAL A 135 -0.77 -4.62 34.01
C VAL A 135 0.50 -5.45 34.12
N GLU A 136 1.62 -4.89 33.66
CA GLU A 136 2.95 -5.48 33.79
C GLU A 136 3.90 -4.48 34.44
N ASN A 137 4.95 -4.99 35.08
CA ASN A 137 6.04 -4.13 35.54
C ASN A 137 7.05 -3.96 34.40
N ILE A 138 7.14 -2.76 33.83
CA ILE A 138 8.08 -2.39 32.77
C ILE A 138 8.94 -1.26 33.34
N ASP A 139 10.26 -1.46 33.36
CA ASP A 139 11.23 -0.50 33.92
C ASP A 139 10.88 0.00 35.34
N GLY A 140 10.37 -0.91 36.18
CA GLY A 140 9.98 -0.60 37.55
C GLY A 140 8.60 0.05 37.69
N GLN A 141 7.90 0.34 36.60
CA GLN A 141 6.58 0.98 36.59
C GLN A 141 5.47 0.00 36.23
N ASN A 142 4.31 0.14 36.88
CA ASN A 142 3.12 -0.62 36.53
C ASN A 142 2.47 -0.03 35.28
N THR A 143 2.65 -0.69 34.15
CA THR A 143 2.26 -0.23 32.83
C THR A 143 1.07 -1.05 32.31
N VAL A 144 0.06 -0.37 31.78
CA VAL A 144 -1.05 -1.03 31.10
C VAL A 144 -0.60 -1.45 29.70
N VAL A 145 -0.60 -2.76 29.48
CA VAL A 145 -0.22 -3.40 28.24
C VAL A 145 -1.47 -3.92 27.55
N THR A 146 -1.56 -3.73 26.24
CA THR A 146 -2.57 -4.36 25.38
C THR A 146 -1.91 -5.44 24.55
N TYR A 147 -2.39 -6.68 24.66
CA TYR A 147 -2.03 -7.76 23.74
C TYR A 147 -3.09 -7.85 22.64
N THR A 148 -2.65 -8.02 21.40
CA THR A 148 -3.50 -8.32 20.24
C THR A 148 -2.94 -9.54 19.51
N LEU A 149 -3.71 -10.62 19.46
CA LEU A 149 -3.45 -11.78 18.61
C LEU A 149 -4.21 -11.64 17.31
N THR A 150 -3.53 -11.83 16.18
CA THR A 150 -4.15 -11.77 14.85
C THR A 150 -4.09 -13.13 14.15
N TYR A 151 -5.24 -13.60 13.69
CA TYR A 151 -5.46 -14.83 12.94
C TYR A 151 -5.86 -14.40 11.52
N THR A 152 -5.11 -14.81 10.50
CA THR A 152 -5.34 -14.34 9.12
C THR A 152 -5.46 -15.51 8.17
N LEU A 153 -6.27 -15.36 7.11
CA LEU A 153 -6.36 -16.34 6.02
C LEU A 153 -6.86 -17.72 6.49
N GLY A 154 -7.77 -17.75 7.46
CA GLY A 154 -8.48 -18.97 7.89
C GLY A 154 -7.65 -19.96 8.71
N ILE A 155 -6.47 -19.57 9.20
CA ILE A 155 -5.63 -20.41 10.08
C ILE A 155 -6.08 -20.31 11.54
N ALA A 156 -6.09 -21.44 12.24
CA ALA A 156 -6.59 -21.54 13.62
C ALA A 156 -5.61 -20.99 14.66
N GLU A 157 -4.31 -21.03 14.36
CA GLU A 157 -3.26 -20.43 15.18
C GLU A 157 -3.12 -18.94 14.93
N TRP A 158 -2.75 -18.18 15.97
CA TRP A 158 -2.41 -16.78 15.76
C TRP A 158 -1.16 -16.69 14.88
N THR A 159 -1.15 -15.76 13.94
CA THR A 159 -0.06 -15.55 12.99
C THR A 159 0.90 -14.46 13.46
N SER A 160 0.38 -13.48 14.19
CA SER A 160 1.15 -12.42 14.84
C SER A 160 0.55 -12.07 16.20
N CYS A 161 1.41 -11.58 17.08
CA CYS A 161 1.04 -11.03 18.38
C CYS A 161 1.67 -9.64 18.52
N GLU A 162 0.88 -8.65 18.87
CA GLU A 162 1.36 -7.31 19.20
C GLU A 162 1.21 -7.07 20.71
N LYS A 163 2.28 -6.62 21.34
CA LYS A 163 2.29 -6.09 22.70
C LYS A 163 2.45 -4.57 22.62
N ASN A 164 1.42 -3.83 22.97
CA ASN A 164 1.34 -2.38 22.83
C ASN A 164 1.20 -1.70 24.19
N TYR A 165 2.03 -0.69 24.46
CA TYR A 165 1.96 0.13 25.65
C TYR A 165 2.47 1.56 25.39
N TYR A 166 2.16 2.46 26.31
CA TYR A 166 2.66 3.83 26.28
C TYR A 166 3.75 4.00 27.32
N SER A 167 4.81 4.72 26.94
CA SER A 167 5.86 5.17 27.84
C SER A 167 6.07 6.67 27.70
N VAL A 168 6.54 7.32 28.77
CA VAL A 168 7.03 8.68 28.73
C VAL A 168 8.54 8.60 28.82
N SER A 169 9.23 9.02 27.77
CA SER A 169 10.68 8.92 27.69
C SER A 169 11.25 10.12 26.96
N ASP A 170 12.49 10.44 27.29
CA ASP A 170 13.29 11.32 26.47
C ASP A 170 13.68 10.57 25.19
N ILE A 171 13.52 11.21 24.04
CA ILE A 171 13.88 10.61 22.74
C ILE A 171 15.07 11.35 22.15
N GLU A 172 16.01 10.58 21.60
CA GLU A 172 17.08 11.11 20.76
C GLU A 172 16.55 11.25 19.33
N ALA A 173 16.32 12.49 18.91
CA ALA A 173 15.82 12.83 17.60
C ALA A 173 16.99 13.23 16.69
N THR A 174 17.35 12.37 15.73
CA THR A 174 18.23 12.74 14.62
C THR A 174 17.52 13.71 13.69
N GLU A 175 18.12 14.87 13.45
CA GLU A 175 17.65 15.91 12.52
C GLU A 175 18.25 15.67 11.11
N ARG A 176 17.70 16.35 10.10
CA ARG A 176 18.15 16.17 8.69
C ARG A 176 19.60 16.62 8.44
N ASP A 177 20.13 17.52 9.27
CA ASP A 177 21.54 17.94 9.21
C ASP A 177 22.49 16.97 9.94
N GLY A 178 21.96 15.88 10.49
CA GLY A 178 22.69 14.90 11.29
C GLY A 178 22.92 15.31 12.75
N SER A 179 22.40 16.46 13.17
CA SER A 179 22.42 16.82 14.59
C SER A 179 21.44 15.94 15.38
N VAL A 180 21.80 15.58 16.61
CA VAL A 180 20.91 14.87 17.52
C VAL A 180 20.38 15.85 18.56
N LYS A 181 19.07 15.89 18.73
CA LYS A 181 18.42 16.66 19.78
C LYS A 181 17.66 15.74 20.72
N ILE A 182 17.81 15.98 22.02
CA ILE A 182 17.01 15.30 23.03
C ILE A 182 15.66 16.02 23.11
N ARG A 183 14.55 15.29 22.96
CA ARG A 183 13.20 15.78 23.27
C ARG A 183 12.77 15.17 24.58
N GLU A 184 12.52 16.01 25.57
CA GLU A 184 12.19 15.56 26.91
C GLU A 184 10.69 15.25 27.06
N GLY A 185 10.38 14.19 27.81
CA GLY A 185 9.00 13.90 28.25
C GLY A 185 8.00 13.58 27.13
N ILE A 186 8.45 12.98 26.03
CA ILE A 186 7.57 12.62 24.91
C ILE A 186 6.77 11.36 25.26
N VAL A 187 5.46 11.39 24.97
CA VAL A 187 4.60 10.20 25.05
C VAL A 187 4.83 9.35 23.80
N VAL A 188 5.37 8.16 24.00
CA VAL A 188 5.69 7.20 22.94
C VAL A 188 4.78 6.00 23.06
N ASN A 189 4.10 5.67 21.97
CA ASN A 189 3.42 4.38 21.81
C ASN A 189 4.45 3.36 21.30
N ILE A 190 4.70 2.31 22.08
CA ILE A 190 5.65 1.24 21.79
C ILE A 190 4.84 0.00 21.42
N ILE A 191 5.11 -0.54 20.23
CA ILE A 191 4.48 -1.77 19.72
C ILE A 191 5.58 -2.80 19.48
N GLU A 192 5.60 -3.85 20.29
CA GLU A 192 6.47 -5.01 20.12
C GLU A 192 5.71 -6.09 19.34
N GLY A 193 6.24 -6.46 18.17
CA GLY A 193 5.65 -7.46 17.28
C GLY A 193 6.32 -8.83 17.41
N TYR A 194 5.53 -9.86 17.61
CA TYR A 194 5.94 -11.26 17.72
C TYR A 194 5.26 -12.11 16.64
N GLU A 195 5.91 -13.19 16.25
CA GLU A 195 5.38 -14.14 15.25
C GLU A 195 5.27 -15.54 15.83
N PHE A 196 4.39 -16.34 15.23
CA PHE A 196 4.17 -17.70 15.69
C PHE A 196 5.48 -18.50 15.72
N GLY A 197 5.76 -19.12 16.87
CA GLY A 197 6.99 -19.89 17.08
C GLY A 197 8.22 -19.06 17.50
N ILE A 198 8.13 -17.72 17.54
CA ILE A 198 9.20 -16.80 17.96
C ILE A 198 8.67 -15.91 19.09
N LYS A 199 8.95 -16.31 20.34
CA LYS A 199 8.37 -15.69 21.55
C LYS A 199 9.38 -15.05 22.49
N ASP A 200 10.65 -15.46 22.41
CA ASP A 200 11.66 -15.09 23.40
C ASP A 200 12.10 -13.62 23.29
N ALA A 201 11.90 -12.99 22.12
CA ALA A 201 12.12 -11.56 21.90
C ALA A 201 11.28 -11.05 20.71
N PRO A 202 10.94 -9.75 20.67
CA PRO A 202 10.11 -9.17 19.62
C PRO A 202 10.84 -9.14 18.28
N THR A 203 10.18 -9.67 17.25
CA THR A 203 10.64 -9.66 15.84
C THR A 203 10.70 -8.28 15.21
N SER A 204 9.97 -7.32 15.78
CA SER A 204 10.04 -5.91 15.44
C SER A 204 9.60 -5.05 16.62
N ILE A 205 10.11 -3.83 16.72
CA ILE A 205 9.62 -2.82 17.67
C ILE A 205 9.28 -1.57 16.86
N LYS A 206 8.10 -1.00 17.10
CA LYS A 206 7.71 0.30 16.53
C LYS A 206 7.55 1.31 17.63
N LYS A 207 8.18 2.47 17.50
CA LYS A 207 7.92 3.63 18.35
C LYS A 207 7.16 4.67 17.54
N ILE A 208 6.00 5.07 18.06
CA ILE A 208 5.12 6.05 17.41
C ILE A 208 4.89 7.22 18.35
N TYR A 209 5.18 8.42 17.90
CA TYR A 209 5.02 9.66 18.68
C TYR A 209 4.78 10.86 17.74
N TYR A 210 4.50 12.02 18.33
CA TYR A 210 4.38 13.28 17.60
C TYR A 210 5.52 14.21 17.98
N ASP A 211 6.14 14.82 16.99
CA ASP A 211 7.28 15.71 17.21
C ASP A 211 7.37 16.76 16.10
N GLU A 212 8.03 17.88 16.41
CA GLU A 212 8.39 18.90 15.45
C GLU A 212 9.64 18.48 14.68
N ARG A 213 9.51 18.37 13.35
CA ARG A 213 10.55 17.88 12.44
C ARG A 213 10.71 18.78 11.22
N GLN A 214 11.90 18.75 10.62
CA GLN A 214 12.13 19.30 9.29
C GLN A 214 11.60 18.35 8.22
N VAL A 215 10.64 18.83 7.43
CA VAL A 215 9.98 18.10 6.34
C VAL A 215 10.24 18.80 5.00
N ALA A 216 10.10 18.09 3.90
CA ALA A 216 10.31 18.68 2.58
C ALA A 216 9.30 19.81 2.32
N SER A 217 9.73 21.03 2.01
CA SER A 217 8.83 22.19 1.88
C SER A 217 8.32 22.41 0.47
N ALA A 218 9.14 22.17 -0.55
CA ALA A 218 8.85 22.52 -1.94
C ALA A 218 9.08 21.34 -2.87
N LEU A 219 8.03 20.53 -3.06
CA LEU A 219 7.94 19.72 -4.26
C LEU A 219 7.57 20.67 -5.39
N LEU A 220 8.50 20.90 -6.31
CA LEU A 220 8.08 21.45 -7.59
C LEU A 220 7.01 20.51 -8.16
N PRO A 221 5.94 21.05 -8.78
CA PRO A 221 4.94 20.23 -9.43
C PRO A 221 5.60 19.19 -10.33
N ALA A 222 5.12 17.94 -10.35
CA ALA A 222 5.69 16.87 -11.17
C ALA A 222 5.81 17.25 -12.66
N ASN A 223 4.90 18.09 -13.15
CA ASN A 223 4.87 18.61 -14.50
C ASN A 223 5.56 19.97 -14.67
N TRP A 224 6.37 20.43 -13.69
CA TRP A 224 7.03 21.75 -13.69
C TRP A 224 7.74 22.06 -15.01
N ASN A 225 8.52 21.11 -15.54
CA ASN A 225 9.25 21.29 -16.79
C ASN A 225 8.34 21.39 -18.03
N SER A 226 7.11 20.89 -17.94
CA SER A 226 6.09 20.97 -19.00
C SER A 226 5.04 22.07 -18.77
N MET A 227 5.09 22.77 -17.64
CA MET A 227 4.18 23.88 -17.34
C MET A 227 4.45 25.07 -18.27
N ARG A 228 3.38 25.78 -18.63
CA ARG A 228 3.48 27.08 -19.29
C ARG A 228 4.11 28.09 -18.35
N TRP A 229 4.75 29.12 -18.91
CA TRP A 229 5.40 30.18 -18.12
C TRP A 229 4.44 30.81 -17.09
N SER A 230 3.18 31.02 -17.46
CA SER A 230 2.16 31.60 -16.57
C SER A 230 1.73 30.64 -15.45
N GLU A 231 1.71 29.33 -15.71
CA GLU A 231 1.44 28.32 -14.68
C GLU A 231 2.57 28.26 -13.65
N LYS A 232 3.84 28.35 -14.10
CA LYS A 232 5.01 28.46 -13.22
C LYS A 232 4.94 29.70 -12.33
N LEU A 233 4.62 30.86 -12.91
CA LEU A 233 4.51 32.10 -12.14
C LEU A 233 3.34 32.06 -11.15
N ASN A 234 2.18 31.54 -11.55
CA ASN A 234 1.05 31.32 -10.63
C ASN A 234 1.48 30.48 -9.43
N TRP A 235 2.18 29.38 -9.67
CA TRP A 235 2.68 28.50 -8.61
C TRP A 235 3.67 29.22 -7.68
N LEU A 236 4.62 29.98 -8.23
CA LEU A 236 5.59 30.74 -7.43
C LEU A 236 4.90 31.80 -6.56
N VAL A 237 3.84 32.44 -7.06
CA VAL A 237 3.06 33.41 -6.28
C VAL A 237 2.33 32.72 -5.14
N SER A 238 1.66 31.59 -5.42
CA SER A 238 0.84 30.91 -4.41
C SER A 238 1.65 30.14 -3.37
N GLU A 239 2.74 29.49 -3.77
CA GLU A 239 3.47 28.53 -2.92
C GLU A 239 4.85 29.04 -2.49
N ALA A 240 5.54 29.82 -3.34
CA ALA A 240 6.84 30.39 -2.99
C ALA A 240 6.74 31.83 -2.44
N GLY A 241 5.53 32.40 -2.43
CA GLY A 241 5.25 33.74 -1.89
C GLY A 241 5.88 34.90 -2.66
N ILE A 242 6.27 34.68 -3.93
CA ILE A 242 6.84 35.75 -4.75
C ILE A 242 5.79 36.85 -4.99
N GLN A 243 6.21 38.10 -4.93
CA GLN A 243 5.34 39.25 -5.21
C GLN A 243 5.52 39.66 -6.68
N LEU A 244 4.45 39.57 -7.47
CA LEU A 244 4.40 40.04 -8.85
C LEU A 244 3.45 41.25 -8.98
N PRO A 245 3.60 42.11 -10.00
CA PRO A 245 2.65 43.19 -10.29
C PRO A 245 1.22 42.68 -10.51
N GLU A 246 0.19 43.45 -10.16
CA GLU A 246 -1.22 43.04 -10.23
C GLU A 246 -1.64 42.50 -11.62
N ASP A 247 -1.12 43.10 -12.70
CA ASP A 247 -1.42 42.73 -14.09
C ASP A 247 -0.31 41.90 -14.76
N TRP A 248 0.50 41.16 -14.00
CA TRP A 248 1.65 40.42 -14.54
C TRP A 248 1.27 39.44 -15.67
N GLN A 249 0.03 38.96 -15.72
CA GLN A 249 -0.47 38.07 -16.78
C GLN A 249 -0.49 38.77 -18.16
N GLU A 250 -0.58 40.10 -18.20
CA GLU A 250 -0.55 40.89 -19.43
C GLU A 250 0.87 41.16 -19.95
N ALA A 251 1.91 40.78 -19.21
CA ALA A 251 3.30 41.14 -19.52
C ALA A 251 3.73 40.75 -20.94
N MET A 252 3.32 39.58 -21.41
CA MET A 252 3.65 39.11 -22.77
C MET A 252 2.97 39.95 -23.85
N PHE A 253 1.73 40.36 -23.60
CA PHE A 253 0.95 41.19 -24.52
C PHE A 253 1.52 42.61 -24.60
N SER A 254 1.81 43.24 -23.46
CA SER A 254 2.42 44.56 -23.41
C SER A 254 3.82 44.58 -24.04
N ALA A 255 4.65 43.58 -23.73
CA ALA A 255 6.00 43.49 -24.29
C ALA A 255 6.01 43.25 -25.81
N SER A 256 5.03 42.51 -26.35
CA SER A 256 4.87 42.36 -27.81
C SER A 256 4.63 43.69 -28.54
N ARG A 257 4.12 44.71 -27.83
CA ARG A 257 3.86 46.06 -28.33
C ARG A 257 4.97 47.07 -27.98
N GLY A 258 6.07 46.59 -27.38
CA GLY A 258 7.21 47.40 -27.01
C GLY A 258 7.19 47.96 -25.58
N ASP A 259 6.17 47.64 -24.77
CA ASP A 259 6.16 47.99 -23.35
C ASP A 259 6.69 46.84 -22.48
N PHE A 260 7.93 46.98 -22.04
CA PHE A 260 8.63 45.96 -21.25
C PHE A 260 8.51 46.16 -19.74
N THR A 261 7.64 47.07 -19.27
CA THR A 261 7.55 47.43 -17.84
C THR A 261 7.19 46.21 -16.98
N LEU A 262 6.12 45.49 -17.34
CA LEU A 262 5.67 44.30 -16.62
C LEU A 262 6.68 43.15 -16.72
N LEU A 263 7.28 42.94 -17.89
CA LEU A 263 8.31 41.91 -18.09
C LEU A 263 9.55 42.19 -17.22
N THR A 264 9.99 43.44 -17.16
CA THR A 264 11.12 43.88 -16.32
C THR A 264 10.82 43.63 -14.85
N ALA A 265 9.61 43.95 -14.39
CA ALA A 265 9.19 43.72 -13.02
C ALA A 265 9.17 42.23 -12.65
N ILE A 266 8.64 41.37 -13.53
CA ILE A 266 8.63 39.91 -13.33
C ILE A 266 10.08 39.37 -13.23
N LEU A 267 10.94 39.71 -14.19
CA LEU A 267 12.31 39.21 -14.23
C LEU A 267 13.13 39.70 -13.02
N THR A 268 12.89 40.94 -12.59
CA THR A 268 13.51 41.51 -11.38
C THR A 268 13.04 40.76 -10.12
N ALA A 269 11.73 40.50 -10.00
CA ALA A 269 11.17 39.75 -8.87
C ALA A 269 11.75 38.33 -8.78
N LEU A 270 12.01 37.69 -9.93
CA LEU A 270 12.66 36.39 -10.02
C LEU A 270 14.19 36.43 -9.81
N GLY A 271 14.78 37.62 -9.62
CA GLY A 271 16.20 37.79 -9.28
C GLY A 271 17.15 37.99 -10.46
N MET A 272 16.64 38.24 -11.67
CA MET A 272 17.50 38.61 -12.82
C MET A 272 18.07 40.02 -12.63
N ASN A 273 19.37 40.20 -12.89
CA ASN A 273 20.01 41.50 -12.76
C ASN A 273 19.67 42.44 -13.93
N SER A 274 19.80 43.76 -13.71
CA SER A 274 19.40 44.79 -14.68
C SER A 274 20.16 44.72 -16.02
N ARG A 275 21.43 44.26 -16.02
CA ARG A 275 22.24 44.11 -17.23
C ARG A 275 21.67 43.00 -18.12
N ASP A 276 21.35 41.86 -17.54
CA ASP A 276 20.80 40.71 -18.26
C ASP A 276 19.38 41.00 -18.78
N ILE A 277 18.56 41.73 -18.00
CA ILE A 277 17.26 42.21 -18.46
C ILE A 277 17.41 43.13 -19.68
N THR A 278 18.36 44.08 -19.63
CA THR A 278 18.61 45.01 -20.75
C THR A 278 19.05 44.24 -22.02
N SER A 279 19.92 43.24 -21.85
CA SER A 279 20.35 42.37 -22.95
C SER A 279 19.19 41.57 -23.53
N LEU A 280 18.32 41.02 -22.68
CA LEU A 280 17.13 40.28 -23.12
C LEU A 280 16.17 41.17 -23.90
N ILE A 281 15.87 42.38 -23.40
CA ILE A 281 15.01 43.34 -24.10
C ILE A 281 15.60 43.68 -25.47
N GLY A 282 16.92 43.83 -25.56
CA GLY A 282 17.63 43.97 -26.85
C GLY A 282 17.38 42.78 -27.79
N SER A 283 17.50 41.55 -27.29
CA SER A 283 17.21 40.34 -28.07
C SER A 283 15.75 40.25 -28.52
N VAL A 284 14.80 40.62 -27.67
CA VAL A 284 13.36 40.62 -28.02
C VAL A 284 13.05 41.67 -29.08
N ASN A 285 13.68 42.85 -29.01
CA ASN A 285 13.50 43.89 -30.02
C ASN A 285 14.05 43.49 -31.39
N ASN A 286 15.13 42.70 -31.42
CA ASN A 286 15.79 42.24 -32.63
C ASN A 286 15.20 40.94 -33.21
N ALA A 287 14.33 40.24 -32.48
CA ALA A 287 13.68 39.01 -32.95
C ALA A 287 12.52 39.31 -33.92
N GLU A 288 12.25 38.36 -34.83
CA GLU A 288 11.10 38.42 -35.73
C GLU A 288 9.78 38.44 -34.93
N ALA A 289 8.73 39.03 -35.52
CA ALA A 289 7.49 39.34 -34.79
C ALA A 289 6.81 38.10 -34.16
N ASP A 290 6.91 36.96 -34.82
CA ASP A 290 6.44 35.64 -34.36
C ASP A 290 7.40 34.96 -33.36
N GLU A 291 8.67 35.34 -33.33
CA GLU A 291 9.68 34.81 -32.40
C GLU A 291 9.78 35.56 -31.07
N LYS A 292 9.36 36.83 -31.01
CA LYS A 292 9.45 37.68 -29.80
C LYS A 292 8.87 36.99 -28.56
N THR A 293 7.69 36.40 -28.71
CA THR A 293 6.99 35.63 -27.67
C THR A 293 7.83 34.45 -27.18
N ASN A 294 8.45 33.70 -28.09
CA ASN A 294 9.26 32.53 -27.74
C ASN A 294 10.53 32.92 -26.97
N VAL A 295 11.18 34.03 -27.35
CA VAL A 295 12.36 34.55 -26.63
C VAL A 295 12.00 34.93 -25.20
N MET A 296 10.89 35.64 -25.01
CA MET A 296 10.41 36.04 -23.68
C MET A 296 10.01 34.83 -22.81
N ILE A 297 9.28 33.85 -23.38
CA ILE A 297 8.91 32.61 -22.66
C ILE A 297 10.15 31.86 -22.20
N LYS A 298 11.15 31.70 -23.07
CA LYS A 298 12.42 31.04 -22.71
C LYS A 298 13.12 31.74 -21.56
N ALA A 299 13.13 33.08 -21.56
CA ALA A 299 13.72 33.85 -20.48
C ALA A 299 12.98 33.68 -19.15
N ILE A 300 11.66 33.87 -19.14
CA ILE A 300 10.84 33.68 -17.93
C ILE A 300 11.03 32.27 -17.36
N ASN A 301 10.96 31.24 -18.22
CA ASN A 301 11.18 29.86 -17.78
C ASN A 301 12.57 29.66 -17.17
N SER A 302 13.61 30.17 -17.81
CA SER A 302 14.99 30.08 -17.31
C SER A 302 15.15 30.72 -15.93
N VAL A 303 14.63 31.94 -15.73
CA VAL A 303 14.76 32.63 -14.43
C VAL A 303 13.84 32.02 -13.37
N ALA A 304 12.64 31.55 -13.74
CA ALA A 304 11.77 30.79 -12.83
C ALA A 304 12.44 29.50 -12.36
N ASP A 305 13.15 28.80 -13.24
CA ASP A 305 13.92 27.58 -12.92
C ASP A 305 15.16 27.89 -12.07
N GLN A 306 15.68 29.13 -12.11
CA GLN A 306 16.74 29.58 -11.19
C GLN A 306 16.16 29.96 -9.84
N TYR A 307 15.08 30.73 -9.81
CA TYR A 307 14.40 31.16 -8.59
C TYR A 307 13.92 29.96 -7.77
N SER A 308 13.39 28.92 -8.43
CA SER A 308 12.93 27.70 -7.74
C SER A 308 14.02 27.05 -6.89
N LYS A 309 15.30 27.18 -7.26
CA LYS A 309 16.45 26.66 -6.51
C LYS A 309 16.76 27.46 -5.24
N THR A 310 16.18 28.66 -5.10
CA THR A 310 16.35 29.52 -3.91
C THR A 310 15.29 29.27 -2.84
N ILE A 311 14.19 28.58 -3.19
CA ILE A 311 13.12 28.25 -2.25
C ILE A 311 13.68 27.33 -1.16
N PRO A 312 13.39 27.58 0.14
CA PRO A 312 13.82 26.68 1.20
C PRO A 312 13.40 25.24 0.88
N LYS A 313 14.33 24.30 1.02
CA LYS A 313 14.12 22.87 0.75
C LYS A 313 13.34 22.17 1.86
N PHE A 314 13.47 22.69 3.08
CA PHE A 314 12.80 22.16 4.25
C PHE A 314 11.98 23.24 4.96
N LYS A 315 10.88 22.82 5.57
CA LYS A 315 10.10 23.61 6.53
C LYS A 315 9.89 22.78 7.79
N THR A 316 9.63 23.45 8.89
CA THR A 316 9.36 22.80 10.17
C THR A 316 7.88 22.49 10.32
N LYS A 317 7.54 21.30 10.82
CA LYS A 317 6.16 20.87 11.04
C LYS A 317 6.04 19.84 12.15
N ILE A 318 4.90 19.83 12.84
CA ILE A 318 4.52 18.71 13.72
C ILE A 318 4.09 17.54 12.84
N VAL A 319 4.74 16.40 13.02
CA VAL A 319 4.48 15.17 12.27
C VAL A 319 4.21 14.01 13.21
N LYS A 320 3.52 12.99 12.71
CA LYS A 320 3.54 11.66 13.33
C LYS A 320 4.83 10.97 12.90
N VAL A 321 5.70 10.66 13.86
CA VAL A 321 6.93 9.91 13.65
C VAL A 321 6.67 8.43 13.93
N MET A 322 7.16 7.57 13.04
CA MET A 322 7.23 6.12 13.25
C MET A 322 8.67 5.67 13.06
N GLU A 323 9.27 5.14 14.12
CA GLU A 323 10.57 4.49 14.07
C GLU A 323 10.36 2.98 14.15
N ASN A 324 10.92 2.25 13.19
CA ASN A 324 10.92 0.79 13.22
C ASN A 324 12.30 0.30 13.62
N TYR A 325 12.33 -0.73 14.45
CA TYR A 325 13.52 -1.45 14.88
C TYR A 325 13.31 -2.92 14.51
N ASP A 326 14.26 -3.49 13.79
CA ASP A 326 14.23 -4.92 13.47
C ASP A 326 14.77 -5.75 14.67
N TYR A 327 14.53 -7.06 14.66
CA TYR A 327 14.86 -7.92 15.79
C TYR A 327 16.32 -7.76 16.27
N GLY A 328 16.48 -7.60 17.59
CA GLY A 328 17.80 -7.52 18.23
C GLY A 328 18.57 -6.23 17.93
N MET A 329 17.97 -5.27 17.22
CA MET A 329 18.58 -3.98 16.93
C MET A 329 18.21 -2.94 17.99
N THR A 330 19.21 -2.18 18.44
CA THR A 330 19.03 -1.00 19.30
C THR A 330 18.88 0.28 18.49
N ASN A 331 19.34 0.28 17.23
CA ASN A 331 19.29 1.42 16.33
C ASN A 331 18.07 1.32 15.41
N VAL A 332 17.53 2.48 15.03
CA VAL A 332 16.36 2.59 14.17
C VAL A 332 16.67 2.12 12.74
N SER A 333 15.87 1.18 12.22
CA SER A 333 16.05 0.60 10.89
C SER A 333 15.34 1.34 9.77
N SER A 334 14.28 2.06 10.10
CA SER A 334 13.60 2.99 9.18
C SER A 334 12.80 4.00 9.98
N ILE A 335 12.71 5.22 9.45
CA ILE A 335 11.90 6.30 10.03
C ILE A 335 10.87 6.73 8.99
N GLN A 336 9.64 6.93 9.44
CA GLN A 336 8.59 7.48 8.59
C GLN A 336 7.96 8.69 9.25
N TYR A 337 7.80 9.78 8.49
CA TYR A 337 7.00 10.93 8.89
C TYR A 337 5.68 10.93 8.15
N THR A 338 4.57 11.04 8.88
CA THR A 338 3.24 11.22 8.30
C THR A 338 2.63 12.55 8.77
N TYR A 339 2.18 13.38 7.83
CA TYR A 339 1.52 14.64 8.13
C TYR A 339 0.59 15.06 7.00
N TRP A 340 -0.19 16.12 7.22
CA TRP A 340 -1.07 16.69 6.20
C TRP A 340 -0.54 18.01 5.68
N ASP A 341 -0.57 18.26 4.38
CA ASP A 341 -0.05 19.48 3.78
C ASP A 341 -0.80 19.91 2.52
N LYS A 342 -0.69 21.19 2.16
CA LYS A 342 -1.11 21.66 0.83
C LYS A 342 0.03 21.42 -0.15
N ARG A 343 -0.27 20.74 -1.26
CA ARG A 343 0.70 20.41 -2.31
C ARG A 343 0.07 20.55 -3.69
N SER A 344 0.90 20.88 -4.68
CA SER A 344 0.57 20.67 -6.09
C SER A 344 0.76 19.20 -6.40
N THR A 345 -0.27 18.58 -6.95
CA THR A 345 -0.28 17.20 -7.45
C THR A 345 -0.23 17.21 -8.97
N TYR A 346 0.18 16.10 -9.58
CA TYR A 346 0.29 15.95 -11.03
C TYR A 346 -0.99 16.39 -11.76
N ASP A 347 -2.16 15.96 -11.27
CA ASP A 347 -3.45 16.23 -11.89
C ASP A 347 -4.01 17.64 -11.60
N SER A 348 -3.46 18.36 -10.62
CA SER A 348 -3.91 19.71 -10.24
C SER A 348 -3.21 20.84 -10.99
N GLY A 349 -2.12 20.55 -11.70
CA GLY A 349 -1.31 21.58 -12.36
C GLY A 349 -0.79 22.61 -11.35
N SER A 350 -1.22 23.86 -11.49
CA SER A 350 -0.80 24.97 -10.61
C SER A 350 -1.64 25.11 -9.34
N GLN A 351 -2.74 24.37 -9.18
CA GLN A 351 -3.55 24.43 -7.97
C GLN A 351 -2.97 23.53 -6.88
N THR A 352 -3.16 23.89 -5.61
CA THR A 352 -2.81 23.03 -4.49
C THR A 352 -4.02 22.39 -3.85
N ARG A 353 -3.84 21.18 -3.34
CA ARG A 353 -4.86 20.44 -2.58
C ARG A 353 -4.27 19.92 -1.29
N PHE A 354 -5.13 19.63 -0.32
CA PHE A 354 -4.74 19.03 0.95
C PHE A 354 -4.48 17.54 0.73
N VAL A 355 -3.25 17.09 1.02
CA VAL A 355 -2.80 15.71 0.82
C VAL A 355 -2.23 15.16 2.12
N ARG A 356 -2.31 13.84 2.30
CA ARG A 356 -1.52 13.14 3.30
C ARG A 356 -0.13 12.92 2.71
N VAL A 357 0.89 13.42 3.38
CA VAL A 357 2.30 13.26 3.00
C VAL A 357 2.91 12.17 3.88
N ILE A 358 3.60 11.23 3.24
CA ILE A 358 4.42 10.22 3.90
C ILE A 358 5.85 10.41 3.41
N GLU A 359 6.78 10.72 4.31
CA GLU A 359 8.22 10.75 4.02
C GLU A 359 8.85 9.49 4.60
N ASN A 360 9.53 8.71 3.78
CA ASN A 360 10.30 7.55 4.23
C ASN A 360 11.78 7.96 4.30
N LEU A 361 12.39 7.74 5.46
CA LEU A 361 13.77 8.09 5.74
C LEU A 361 14.57 6.88 6.22
N THR A 362 15.81 6.81 5.75
CA THR A 362 16.80 5.84 6.21
C THR A 362 17.91 6.56 6.97
N ASP A 363 18.26 6.06 8.15
CA ASP A 363 19.41 6.55 8.91
C ASP A 363 20.70 5.92 8.36
N ILE A 364 21.63 6.76 7.92
CA ILE A 364 22.91 6.38 7.35
C ILE A 364 24.02 7.07 8.15
N ASN A 365 24.53 6.37 9.17
CA ASN A 365 25.56 6.83 10.10
C ASN A 365 25.17 8.13 10.85
N GLY A 366 23.93 8.22 11.35
CA GLY A 366 23.42 9.39 12.06
C GLY A 366 22.95 10.52 11.14
N VAL A 367 22.82 10.27 9.83
CA VAL A 367 22.26 11.23 8.87
C VAL A 367 21.01 10.62 8.27
N LEU A 368 19.88 11.32 8.40
CA LEU A 368 18.63 10.89 7.80
C LEU A 368 18.59 11.25 6.32
N ILE A 369 18.45 10.22 5.49
CA ILE A 369 18.30 10.34 4.05
C ILE A 369 16.85 10.17 3.68
N LEU A 370 16.33 11.08 2.86
CA LEU A 370 14.95 11.02 2.39
C LEU A 370 14.87 10.10 1.17
N ASP A 371 14.42 8.87 1.39
CA ASP A 371 14.32 7.87 0.33
C ASP A 371 13.24 8.25 -0.69
N ASN A 372 12.03 8.54 -0.19
CA ASN A 372 10.91 8.98 -1.02
C ASN A 372 9.90 9.82 -0.22
N VAL A 373 9.08 10.54 -0.98
CA VAL A 373 7.89 11.22 -0.46
C VAL A 373 6.67 10.76 -1.24
N GLN A 374 5.65 10.30 -0.53
CA GLN A 374 4.37 9.93 -1.12
C GLN A 374 3.31 11.00 -0.80
N LEU A 375 2.60 11.45 -1.84
CA LEU A 375 1.42 12.29 -1.70
C LEU A 375 0.18 11.42 -1.92
N ILE A 376 -0.68 11.34 -0.91
CA ILE A 376 -1.88 10.51 -0.94
C ILE A 376 -3.12 11.40 -0.84
N TYR A 377 -4.01 11.29 -1.82
CA TYR A 377 -5.25 12.05 -1.89
C TYR A 377 -6.33 11.28 -2.64
N ASN A 378 -7.57 11.76 -2.56
CA ASN A 378 -8.69 11.17 -3.29
C ASN A 378 -9.12 12.11 -4.43
N LYS A 379 -9.59 11.55 -5.54
CA LYS A 379 -10.26 12.30 -6.61
C LYS A 379 -11.46 11.53 -7.14
N VAL A 380 -12.38 12.27 -7.76
CA VAL A 380 -13.47 11.67 -8.54
C VAL A 380 -12.97 11.49 -9.98
N GLU A 381 -13.17 10.29 -10.52
CA GLU A 381 -12.86 9.95 -11.90
C GLU A 381 -14.15 9.50 -12.61
N ASP A 382 -14.38 10.05 -13.81
CA ASP A 382 -15.39 9.52 -14.72
C ASP A 382 -14.86 8.23 -15.36
N TYR A 383 -15.66 7.16 -15.33
CA TYR A 383 -15.27 5.88 -15.91
C TYR A 383 -16.39 5.33 -16.81
N LYS A 384 -15.98 4.48 -17.76
CA LYS A 384 -16.89 3.73 -18.63
C LYS A 384 -16.82 2.26 -18.25
N GLU A 385 -17.95 1.68 -17.87
CA GLU A 385 -18.07 0.27 -17.51
C GLU A 385 -18.80 -0.48 -18.64
N GLY A 386 -18.18 -1.52 -19.20
CA GLY A 386 -18.80 -2.29 -20.28
C GLY A 386 -17.83 -3.14 -21.10
N VAL A 387 -18.37 -4.16 -21.78
CA VAL A 387 -17.67 -5.01 -22.75
C VAL A 387 -18.29 -4.76 -24.13
N GLY A 388 -17.47 -4.48 -25.16
CA GLY A 388 -17.95 -4.21 -26.51
C GLY A 388 -18.49 -2.78 -26.70
N ASN A 389 -19.61 -2.61 -27.41
CA ASN A 389 -20.18 -1.29 -27.74
C ASN A 389 -21.17 -0.72 -26.70
N SER A 390 -21.34 -1.40 -25.56
CA SER A 390 -22.30 -1.00 -24.51
C SER A 390 -21.55 -0.52 -23.28
N TYR A 391 -21.34 0.80 -23.17
CA TYR A 391 -20.70 1.43 -22.02
C TYR A 391 -21.72 2.18 -21.17
N LYS A 392 -21.70 1.94 -19.85
CA LYS A 392 -22.34 2.82 -18.88
C LYS A 392 -21.31 3.82 -18.37
N ALA A 393 -21.60 5.11 -18.53
CA ALA A 393 -20.82 6.16 -17.89
C ALA A 393 -21.16 6.22 -16.40
N GLY A 394 -20.14 6.34 -15.55
CA GLY A 394 -20.27 6.47 -14.11
C GLY A 394 -19.15 7.31 -13.51
N GLN A 395 -19.26 7.59 -12.22
CA GLN A 395 -18.22 8.29 -11.46
C GLN A 395 -17.78 7.40 -10.30
N ARG A 396 -16.50 7.43 -9.97
CA ARG A 396 -15.95 6.73 -8.81
C ARG A 396 -14.92 7.56 -8.08
N VAL A 397 -14.76 7.29 -6.78
CA VAL A 397 -13.68 7.86 -5.98
C VAL A 397 -12.45 6.96 -6.10
N VAL A 398 -11.31 7.56 -6.44
CA VAL A 398 -10.03 6.89 -6.59
C VAL A 398 -9.04 7.54 -5.62
N GLN A 399 -8.33 6.72 -4.85
CA GLN A 399 -7.17 7.16 -4.11
C GLN A 399 -5.97 7.22 -5.06
N VAL A 400 -5.32 8.37 -5.11
CA VAL A 400 -4.10 8.61 -5.87
C VAL A 400 -2.92 8.62 -4.92
N ILE A 401 -1.88 7.89 -5.27
CA ILE A 401 -0.59 7.87 -4.58
C ILE A 401 0.45 8.33 -5.60
N GLU A 402 1.04 9.50 -5.38
CA GLU A 402 2.18 9.98 -6.15
C GLU A 402 3.46 9.78 -5.35
N SER A 403 4.42 9.02 -5.87
CA SER A 403 5.71 8.78 -5.21
C SER A 403 6.79 9.61 -5.88
N TYR A 404 7.51 10.39 -5.09
CA TYR A 404 8.61 11.24 -5.51
C TYR A 404 9.91 10.73 -4.94
N THR A 405 10.91 10.56 -5.80
CA THR A 405 12.28 10.23 -5.41
C THR A 405 13.08 11.54 -5.29
N TYR A 406 13.86 11.67 -4.21
CA TYR A 406 14.63 12.88 -3.92
C TYR A 406 16.11 12.71 -4.21
N TYR A 407 16.72 13.75 -4.74
CA TYR A 407 18.17 13.89 -4.84
C TYR A 407 18.69 14.78 -3.72
N ASP A 408 19.45 14.19 -2.80
CA ASP A 408 20.00 14.88 -1.64
C ASP A 408 20.85 16.12 -1.99
N THR A 409 21.51 16.11 -3.15
CA THR A 409 22.52 17.14 -3.45
C THR A 409 21.98 18.50 -3.83
N ASP A 410 20.81 18.57 -4.45
CA ASP A 410 20.18 19.82 -4.84
C ASP A 410 18.75 19.95 -4.33
N GLY A 411 18.25 18.95 -3.59
CA GLY A 411 16.88 18.91 -3.09
C GLY A 411 15.85 18.81 -4.22
N SER A 412 16.29 18.51 -5.44
CA SER A 412 15.39 18.24 -6.54
C SER A 412 14.71 16.89 -6.31
N SER A 413 13.51 16.78 -6.84
CA SER A 413 12.73 15.55 -6.81
C SER A 413 12.19 15.28 -8.20
N PHE A 414 12.04 14.02 -8.56
CA PHE A 414 11.25 13.65 -9.71
C PHE A 414 10.12 12.73 -9.28
N LEU A 415 9.00 12.84 -10.00
CA LEU A 415 7.89 11.92 -9.85
C LEU A 415 8.32 10.55 -10.41
N ASP A 416 8.41 9.58 -9.51
CA ASP A 416 8.86 8.22 -9.81
C ASP A 416 7.70 7.33 -10.28
N SER A 417 6.56 7.40 -9.59
CA SER A 417 5.38 6.63 -9.93
C SER A 417 4.08 7.31 -9.50
N ILE A 418 3.00 7.02 -10.22
CA ILE A 418 1.63 7.35 -9.78
C ILE A 418 0.79 6.08 -9.77
N GLN A 419 0.07 5.84 -8.68
CA GLN A 419 -0.86 4.72 -8.54
C GLN A 419 -2.27 5.21 -8.28
N TYR A 420 -3.24 4.61 -8.96
CA TYR A 420 -4.66 4.80 -8.70
C TYR A 420 -5.22 3.55 -8.04
N VAL A 421 -5.70 3.68 -6.81
CA VAL A 421 -6.22 2.61 -5.98
C VAL A 421 -7.72 2.83 -5.72
N TYR A 422 -8.54 1.82 -6.00
CA TYR A 422 -9.99 1.87 -5.77
C TYR A 422 -10.58 0.46 -5.61
N LYS A 423 -11.86 0.36 -5.22
CA LYS A 423 -12.58 -0.91 -5.12
C LYS A 423 -13.48 -1.14 -6.34
N GLU A 424 -13.56 -2.38 -6.79
CA GLU A 424 -14.42 -2.82 -7.89
C GLU A 424 -15.09 -4.15 -7.54
N VAL A 425 -16.36 -4.32 -7.92
CA VAL A 425 -17.02 -5.63 -7.85
C VAL A 425 -16.67 -6.40 -9.11
N ILE A 426 -16.03 -7.55 -8.97
CA ILE A 426 -15.66 -8.43 -10.08
C ILE A 426 -16.43 -9.74 -9.99
N ASP A 427 -16.69 -10.37 -11.13
CA ASP A 427 -17.16 -11.76 -11.19
C ASP A 427 -15.97 -12.68 -11.50
N ARG A 428 -15.77 -13.69 -10.65
CA ARG A 428 -14.81 -14.76 -10.89
C ARG A 428 -15.51 -16.09 -10.62
N ASN A 429 -15.56 -16.95 -11.64
CA ASN A 429 -16.19 -18.26 -11.57
C ASN A 429 -17.67 -18.23 -11.12
N GLY A 430 -18.43 -17.20 -11.54
CA GLY A 430 -19.83 -17.03 -11.19
C GLY A 430 -20.08 -16.56 -9.76
N GLN A 431 -19.02 -16.11 -9.08
CA GLN A 431 -19.12 -15.52 -7.75
C GLN A 431 -18.60 -14.09 -7.76
N GLN A 432 -19.37 -13.19 -7.14
CA GLN A 432 -18.97 -11.80 -6.98
C GLN A 432 -17.89 -11.69 -5.89
N ARG A 433 -16.90 -10.84 -6.15
CA ARG A 433 -15.84 -10.46 -5.23
C ARG A 433 -15.67 -8.95 -5.25
N VAL A 434 -15.14 -8.41 -4.15
CA VAL A 434 -14.60 -7.05 -4.15
C VAL A 434 -13.10 -7.13 -4.29
N ALA A 435 -12.60 -6.51 -5.34
CA ALA A 435 -11.18 -6.37 -5.58
C ALA A 435 -10.71 -4.95 -5.24
N THR A 436 -9.55 -4.88 -4.62
CA THR A 436 -8.71 -3.68 -4.66
C THR A 436 -8.04 -3.65 -6.02
N VAL A 437 -8.32 -2.61 -6.80
CA VAL A 437 -7.72 -2.40 -8.11
C VAL A 437 -6.62 -1.37 -7.97
N ILE A 438 -5.41 -1.73 -8.41
CA ILE A 438 -4.25 -0.84 -8.49
C ILE A 438 -3.94 -0.63 -9.97
N ARG A 439 -4.04 0.60 -10.46
CA ARG A 439 -3.52 0.99 -11.78
C ARG A 439 -2.21 1.73 -11.59
N ASN A 440 -1.12 1.16 -12.10
CA ASN A 440 0.15 1.84 -12.18
C ASN A 440 0.14 2.76 -13.40
N MET A 441 0.52 4.02 -13.22
CA MET A 441 0.47 5.04 -14.24
C MET A 441 1.89 5.52 -14.59
N SER A 442 2.19 5.56 -15.89
CA SER A 442 3.45 6.06 -16.43
C SER A 442 3.25 7.42 -17.09
N ASN A 443 4.16 8.37 -16.84
CA ASN A 443 4.16 9.67 -17.49
C ASN A 443 5.00 9.61 -18.78
N MET A 444 4.34 9.79 -19.94
CA MET A 444 5.01 9.89 -21.23
C MET A 444 4.60 11.21 -21.91
N GLY A 445 5.54 12.15 -22.02
CA GLY A 445 5.29 13.43 -22.71
C GLY A 445 4.28 14.35 -22.02
N GLY A 446 4.13 14.28 -20.68
CA GLY A 446 3.17 15.11 -19.93
C GLY A 446 1.76 14.54 -19.86
N ARG A 447 1.56 13.29 -20.30
CA ARG A 447 0.30 12.54 -20.17
C ARG A 447 0.53 11.25 -19.40
N LEU A 448 -0.48 10.86 -18.62
CA LEU A 448 -0.46 9.59 -17.89
C LEU A 448 -1.09 8.49 -18.73
N TYR A 449 -0.40 7.36 -18.78
CA TYR A 449 -0.86 6.12 -19.40
C TYR A 449 -0.91 5.03 -18.34
N VAL A 450 -1.88 4.14 -18.44
CA VAL A 450 -1.92 2.97 -17.54
C VAL A 450 -0.88 1.98 -18.04
N ASP A 451 0.09 1.67 -17.20
CA ASP A 451 1.16 0.72 -17.49
C ASP A 451 0.68 -0.72 -17.28
N ASN A 452 0.14 -0.99 -16.08
CA ASN A 452 -0.50 -2.25 -15.76
C ASN A 452 -1.67 -2.05 -14.79
N VAL A 453 -2.48 -3.10 -14.64
CA VAL A 453 -3.61 -3.14 -13.70
C VAL A 453 -3.52 -4.39 -12.87
N GLN A 454 -3.62 -4.26 -11.55
CA GLN A 454 -3.67 -5.38 -10.61
C GLN A 454 -5.01 -5.44 -9.91
N TYR A 455 -5.58 -6.64 -9.80
CA TYR A 455 -6.77 -6.92 -9.00
C TYR A 455 -6.37 -7.79 -7.81
N ILE A 456 -6.60 -7.30 -6.60
CA ILE A 456 -6.29 -8.00 -5.35
C ILE A 456 -7.60 -8.29 -4.61
N TYR A 457 -7.91 -9.56 -4.40
CA TYR A 457 -9.15 -9.97 -3.74
C TYR A 457 -8.99 -11.29 -2.99
N MET A 458 -9.99 -11.63 -2.19
CA MET A 458 -10.03 -12.85 -1.39
C MET A 458 -10.93 -13.90 -2.04
N ASP A 459 -10.50 -15.16 -2.08
CA ASP A 459 -11.29 -16.24 -2.67
C ASP A 459 -11.05 -17.61 -2.01
N LYS A 460 -11.98 -18.54 -2.19
CA LYS A 460 -11.82 -19.95 -1.84
C LYS A 460 -11.52 -20.78 -3.08
N ILE A 461 -10.29 -21.29 -3.17
CA ILE A 461 -9.83 -22.01 -4.36
C ILE A 461 -10.00 -23.52 -4.17
N ALA A 462 -10.89 -24.13 -4.96
CA ALA A 462 -11.21 -25.55 -4.85
C ALA A 462 -10.00 -26.47 -5.13
N SER A 463 -9.16 -26.13 -6.10
CA SER A 463 -7.92 -26.87 -6.41
C SER A 463 -6.89 -26.83 -5.27
N LEU A 464 -7.03 -25.89 -4.34
CA LEU A 464 -6.22 -25.76 -3.13
C LEU A 464 -6.97 -26.30 -1.90
N GLY A 465 -7.91 -27.23 -2.08
CA GLY A 465 -8.67 -27.84 -0.98
C GLY A 465 -9.71 -26.91 -0.36
N GLY A 466 -10.18 -25.89 -1.09
CA GLY A 466 -11.15 -24.92 -0.60
C GLY A 466 -10.57 -23.88 0.38
N ARG A 467 -9.24 -23.73 0.41
CA ARG A 467 -8.52 -22.76 1.24
C ARG A 467 -8.90 -21.33 0.87
N LEU A 468 -8.91 -20.46 1.89
CA LEU A 468 -9.01 -19.03 1.71
C LEU A 468 -7.65 -18.47 1.25
N VAL A 469 -7.66 -17.73 0.16
CA VAL A 469 -6.47 -17.29 -0.58
C VAL A 469 -6.65 -15.82 -0.93
N GLN A 470 -5.58 -15.04 -0.81
CA GLN A 470 -5.48 -13.75 -1.48
C GLN A 470 -5.01 -13.99 -2.91
N VAL A 471 -5.82 -13.55 -3.87
CA VAL A 471 -5.53 -13.63 -5.30
C VAL A 471 -5.03 -12.29 -5.78
N ILE A 472 -3.92 -12.28 -6.53
CA ILE A 472 -3.41 -11.11 -7.24
C ILE A 472 -3.39 -11.43 -8.73
N GLU A 473 -4.28 -10.82 -9.51
CA GLU A 473 -4.27 -10.91 -10.97
C GLU A 473 -3.60 -9.65 -11.54
N SER A 474 -2.53 -9.81 -12.32
CA SER A 474 -1.84 -8.71 -13.00
C SER A 474 -2.16 -8.75 -14.49
N TYR A 475 -2.56 -7.60 -15.04
CA TYR A 475 -2.93 -7.44 -16.43
C TYR A 475 -2.05 -6.39 -17.10
N TYR A 476 -1.56 -6.71 -18.29
CA TYR A 476 -1.00 -5.72 -19.21
C TYR A 476 -2.11 -5.18 -20.13
N LEU A 477 -1.92 -3.97 -20.64
CA LEU A 477 -2.82 -3.37 -21.61
C LEU A 477 -2.26 -3.50 -23.02
N GLU A 478 -3.06 -4.04 -23.94
CA GLU A 478 -2.73 -3.99 -25.37
C GLU A 478 -3.04 -2.59 -25.90
N GLY A 479 -2.00 -1.79 -26.09
CA GLY A 479 -2.07 -0.51 -26.78
C GLY A 479 -1.62 -0.63 -28.23
N HIS A 480 -2.29 0.09 -29.13
CA HIS A 480 -1.81 0.29 -30.50
C HIS A 480 -1.35 1.74 -30.68
N LEU A 481 -0.12 1.93 -31.18
CA LEU A 481 0.37 3.22 -31.67
C LEU A 481 -0.36 3.55 -32.98
N ARG A 482 -1.35 4.44 -32.96
CA ARG A 482 -2.09 4.82 -34.18
C ARG A 482 -1.40 5.90 -35.02
N SER A 483 -0.67 6.84 -34.43
CA SER A 483 0.13 7.81 -35.19
C SER A 483 1.21 8.50 -34.36
N ILE A 484 2.32 8.87 -35.03
CA ILE A 484 3.33 9.82 -34.56
C ILE A 484 3.16 11.06 -35.44
N SER A 485 2.79 12.21 -34.86
CA SER A 485 2.90 13.50 -35.56
C SER A 485 3.82 14.45 -34.79
N VAL A 486 4.50 15.34 -35.53
CA VAL A 486 5.47 16.31 -35.01
C VAL A 486 4.81 17.32 -34.06
N ASP A 487 3.51 17.55 -34.23
CA ASP A 487 2.71 18.48 -33.41
C ASP A 487 2.00 17.81 -32.23
N ASN A 488 2.01 16.47 -32.16
CA ASN A 488 1.34 15.69 -31.12
C ASN A 488 2.05 14.33 -30.91
N PRO A 489 3.20 14.31 -30.22
CA PRO A 489 3.95 13.08 -30.03
C PRO A 489 3.19 12.14 -29.10
N GLN A 490 2.69 11.04 -29.67
CA GLN A 490 2.12 9.84 -29.03
C GLN A 490 0.66 9.93 -28.52
N LEU A 491 -0.29 9.62 -29.40
CA LEU A 491 -1.59 9.09 -29.02
C LEU A 491 -1.49 7.55 -28.93
N TRP A 492 -1.18 7.05 -27.73
CA TRP A 492 -1.50 5.66 -27.39
C TRP A 492 -2.98 5.60 -27.04
N GLU A 493 -3.77 5.01 -27.93
CA GLU A 493 -5.13 4.58 -27.60
C GLU A 493 -5.03 3.12 -27.10
N THR A 494 -5.43 2.89 -25.86
CA THR A 494 -5.58 1.54 -25.31
C THR A 494 -6.93 0.99 -25.77
N ASP A 495 -6.95 -0.14 -26.47
CA ASP A 495 -8.19 -0.72 -27.02
C ASP A 495 -9.09 -1.38 -25.94
N ASN A 496 -8.88 -1.05 -24.65
CA ASN A 496 -9.50 -1.70 -23.47
C ASN A 496 -9.30 -3.23 -23.41
N VAL A 497 -8.50 -3.83 -24.30
CA VAL A 497 -8.14 -5.24 -24.26
C VAL A 497 -7.05 -5.43 -23.20
N LYS A 498 -7.40 -6.17 -22.14
CA LYS A 498 -6.50 -6.55 -21.05
C LYS A 498 -6.05 -7.99 -21.28
N GLY A 499 -4.75 -8.21 -21.39
CA GLY A 499 -4.17 -9.55 -21.34
C GLY A 499 -3.80 -9.89 -19.90
N LEU A 500 -4.24 -11.04 -19.39
CA LEU A 500 -3.77 -11.53 -18.09
C LEU A 500 -2.31 -11.95 -18.20
N ASP A 501 -1.44 -11.37 -17.39
CA ASP A 501 -0.01 -11.68 -17.38
C ASP A 501 0.28 -12.81 -16.38
N ASN A 502 -0.09 -12.57 -15.12
CA ASN A 502 0.24 -13.43 -13.98
C ASN A 502 -0.89 -13.46 -12.96
N VAL A 503 -1.10 -14.63 -12.35
CA VAL A 503 -1.97 -14.84 -11.19
C VAL A 503 -1.16 -15.40 -10.02
N GLN A 504 -1.15 -14.67 -8.90
CA GLN A 504 -0.57 -15.14 -7.65
C GLN A 504 -1.66 -15.62 -6.70
N TYR A 505 -1.45 -16.79 -6.11
CA TYR A 505 -2.24 -17.29 -4.98
C TYR A 505 -1.39 -17.23 -3.72
N ILE A 506 -1.85 -16.46 -2.72
CA ILE A 506 -1.16 -16.27 -1.44
C ILE A 506 -2.03 -16.80 -0.32
N TYR A 507 -1.53 -17.78 0.44
CA TYR A 507 -2.20 -18.30 1.63
C TYR A 507 -1.21 -18.57 2.77
N LYS A 508 -1.73 -18.88 3.95
CA LYS A 508 -0.93 -19.28 5.11
C LYS A 508 -1.25 -20.70 5.53
N GLU A 509 -0.24 -21.45 5.95
CA GLU A 509 -0.37 -22.79 6.50
C GLU A 509 0.63 -23.03 7.62
N LYS A 510 0.24 -23.82 8.61
CA LYS A 510 1.17 -24.30 9.63
C LYS A 510 1.92 -25.52 9.11
N LEU A 511 3.24 -25.41 8.98
CA LEU A 511 4.10 -26.49 8.52
C LEU A 511 5.23 -26.73 9.51
N SER A 512 5.63 -27.99 9.68
CA SER A 512 6.87 -28.34 10.39
C SER A 512 8.05 -28.14 9.47
N LYS A 513 8.90 -27.15 9.76
CA LYS A 513 10.09 -26.81 8.97
C LYS A 513 11.35 -27.22 9.71
N THR A 514 12.34 -27.70 8.96
CA THR A 514 13.67 -28.06 9.49
C THR A 514 14.71 -27.12 8.92
N VAL A 515 15.32 -26.31 9.79
CA VAL A 515 16.34 -25.33 9.43
C VAL A 515 17.56 -25.58 10.31
N ALA A 516 18.74 -25.71 9.70
CA ALA A 516 20.00 -26.03 10.40
C ALA A 516 19.87 -27.20 11.42
N GLY A 517 19.15 -28.27 11.02
CA GLY A 517 18.92 -29.46 11.85
C GLY A 517 17.91 -29.31 12.99
N LYS A 518 17.30 -28.13 13.17
CA LYS A 518 16.23 -27.89 14.14
C LYS A 518 14.87 -27.93 13.46
N THR A 519 13.96 -28.74 13.96
CA THR A 519 12.57 -28.80 13.47
C THR A 519 11.64 -28.03 14.40
N LYS A 520 10.85 -27.11 13.84
CA LYS A 520 9.78 -26.38 14.56
C LYS A 520 8.55 -26.22 13.67
N ASP A 521 7.39 -26.13 14.31
CA ASP A 521 6.16 -25.69 13.63
C ASP A 521 6.20 -24.17 13.45
N VAL A 522 5.98 -23.73 12.22
CA VAL A 522 5.94 -22.31 11.84
C VAL A 522 4.73 -22.04 10.96
N ILE A 523 4.34 -20.76 10.90
CA ILE A 523 3.34 -20.31 9.93
C ILE A 523 4.07 -19.90 8.67
N VAL A 524 3.77 -20.58 7.58
CA VAL A 524 4.38 -20.37 6.27
C VAL A 524 3.39 -19.60 5.40
N THR A 525 3.84 -18.47 4.85
CA THR A 525 3.17 -17.83 3.73
C THR A 525 3.60 -18.56 2.45
N VAL A 526 2.64 -19.19 1.79
CA VAL A 526 2.85 -19.87 0.52
C VAL A 526 2.42 -18.92 -0.59
N ILE A 527 3.32 -18.67 -1.54
CA ILE A 527 3.08 -17.84 -2.72
C ILE A 527 3.21 -18.74 -3.94
N MET A 528 2.13 -18.91 -4.69
CA MET A 528 2.13 -19.65 -5.95
C MET A 528 2.00 -18.67 -7.11
N ASN A 529 3.02 -18.59 -7.97
CA ASN A 529 2.99 -17.76 -9.17
C ASN A 529 2.52 -18.60 -10.36
N ASN A 530 1.54 -18.10 -11.10
CA ASN A 530 0.98 -18.80 -12.25
C ASN A 530 0.99 -17.89 -13.47
N TYR A 531 1.54 -18.37 -14.57
CA TYR A 531 1.60 -17.64 -15.83
C TYR A 531 0.41 -17.99 -16.72
N SER A 532 -0.13 -17.01 -17.46
CA SER A 532 -1.21 -17.20 -18.43
C SER A 532 -0.70 -17.03 -19.87
N PRO A 533 -0.36 -18.11 -20.60
CA PRO A 533 0.22 -18.02 -21.94
C PRO A 533 -0.73 -17.48 -23.01
N ASP A 534 -2.05 -17.58 -22.79
CA ASP A 534 -3.07 -17.11 -23.73
C ASP A 534 -3.78 -15.82 -23.26
N GLY A 535 -3.30 -15.22 -22.16
CA GLY A 535 -3.87 -14.01 -21.58
C GLY A 535 -5.23 -14.22 -20.92
N ARG A 536 -5.65 -15.46 -20.64
CA ARG A 536 -6.99 -15.80 -20.10
C ARG A 536 -6.91 -16.42 -18.70
N PRO A 537 -7.79 -16.01 -17.77
CA PRO A 537 -7.85 -16.57 -16.40
C PRO A 537 -8.11 -18.07 -16.30
N ALA A 538 -8.71 -18.67 -17.34
CA ALA A 538 -9.08 -20.08 -17.33
C ALA A 538 -7.89 -21.03 -17.54
N ASN A 539 -6.77 -20.54 -18.10
CA ASN A 539 -5.61 -21.34 -18.50
C ASN A 539 -4.35 -20.78 -17.86
N VAL A 540 -4.17 -21.00 -16.56
CA VAL A 540 -2.96 -20.61 -15.82
C VAL A 540 -2.10 -21.83 -15.53
N PHE A 541 -0.78 -21.67 -15.65
CA PHE A 541 0.20 -22.72 -15.40
C PHE A 541 1.07 -22.33 -14.21
N LEU A 542 1.19 -23.24 -13.23
CA LEU A 542 2.04 -23.04 -12.07
C LEU A 542 3.50 -22.94 -12.51
N GLU A 543 4.10 -21.78 -12.25
CA GLU A 543 5.48 -21.47 -12.62
C GLU A 543 6.42 -21.68 -11.44
N SER A 544 6.06 -21.17 -10.27
CA SER A 544 6.86 -21.30 -9.06
C SER A 544 6.02 -21.33 -7.79
N VAL A 545 6.55 -22.00 -6.77
CA VAL A 545 6.02 -21.98 -5.40
C VAL A 545 7.13 -21.48 -4.49
N GLN A 546 6.79 -20.51 -3.64
CA GLN A 546 7.67 -19.99 -2.61
C GLN A 546 7.07 -20.20 -1.23
N HIS A 547 7.89 -20.66 -0.29
CA HIS A 547 7.57 -20.65 1.13
C HIS A 547 8.36 -19.55 1.82
N VAL A 548 7.64 -18.63 2.46
CA VAL A 548 8.23 -17.53 3.24
C VAL A 548 7.78 -17.68 4.69
N TYR A 549 8.74 -17.76 5.61
CA TYR A 549 8.47 -17.89 7.05
C TYR A 549 9.63 -17.34 7.87
N LYS A 550 9.39 -17.02 9.15
CA LYS A 550 10.46 -16.67 10.08
C LYS A 550 10.92 -17.89 10.86
N PHE A 551 12.23 -18.01 11.09
CA PHE A 551 12.83 -19.09 11.86
C PHE A 551 14.02 -18.58 12.67
N GLU A 552 14.26 -19.17 13.84
CA GLU A 552 15.40 -18.80 14.69
C GLU A 552 16.56 -19.77 14.47
N THR A 553 17.64 -19.29 13.82
CA THR A 553 18.78 -20.13 13.43
C THR A 553 20.11 -19.37 13.56
N SER A 554 21.22 -20.11 13.57
CA SER A 554 22.55 -19.54 13.39
C SER A 554 22.82 -19.27 11.92
N SER A 555 23.40 -18.12 11.62
CA SER A 555 23.82 -17.73 10.27
C SER A 555 25.22 -18.30 9.96
N GLU A 556 25.44 -18.70 8.71
CA GLU A 556 26.76 -19.15 8.26
C GLU A 556 27.73 -17.97 8.15
N TYR A 557 27.25 -16.81 7.70
CA TYR A 557 27.99 -15.55 7.72
C TYR A 557 28.50 -15.24 9.13
N ASP A 558 27.64 -15.25 10.14
CA ASP A 558 28.03 -14.99 11.53
C ASP A 558 29.11 -15.95 12.01
N ARG A 559 29.00 -17.23 11.64
CA ARG A 559 30.00 -18.25 11.95
C ARG A 559 31.36 -17.90 11.36
N THR A 560 31.41 -17.43 10.11
CA THR A 560 32.67 -16.96 9.49
C THR A 560 33.24 -15.72 10.18
N GLN A 561 32.39 -14.89 10.79
CA GLN A 561 32.80 -13.72 11.58
C GLN A 561 33.11 -14.05 13.05
N GLY A 562 33.10 -15.33 13.46
CA GLY A 562 33.31 -15.75 14.84
C GLY A 562 32.18 -15.35 15.80
N ARG A 563 31.02 -14.95 15.29
CA ARG A 563 29.83 -14.62 16.07
C ARG A 563 29.04 -15.91 16.36
N THR A 564 28.56 -16.05 17.58
CA THR A 564 27.78 -17.21 18.02
C THR A 564 26.41 -16.77 18.55
N GLY A 565 25.34 -17.42 18.10
CA GLY A 565 23.98 -17.15 18.57
C GLY A 565 22.95 -17.52 17.51
N ASN A 566 21.70 -17.78 17.93
CA ASN A 566 20.60 -17.83 16.99
C ASN A 566 20.03 -16.42 16.82
N ARG A 567 19.45 -16.16 15.66
CA ARG A 567 18.65 -14.97 15.38
C ARG A 567 17.45 -15.37 14.52
N PRO A 568 16.33 -14.63 14.58
CA PRO A 568 15.26 -14.80 13.63
C PRO A 568 15.75 -14.31 12.27
N VAL A 569 15.56 -15.16 11.29
CA VAL A 569 15.78 -14.87 9.87
C VAL A 569 14.45 -15.06 9.16
N THR A 570 14.23 -14.28 8.11
CA THR A 570 13.22 -14.62 7.12
C THR A 570 13.83 -15.68 6.21
N VAL A 571 13.24 -16.88 6.21
CA VAL A 571 13.59 -17.96 5.31
C VAL A 571 12.67 -17.89 4.10
N THR A 572 13.27 -17.83 2.92
CA THR A 572 12.58 -17.97 1.63
C THR A 572 13.05 -19.24 0.95
N GLU A 573 12.16 -20.19 0.73
CA GLU A 573 12.43 -21.41 -0.01
C GLU A 573 11.74 -21.34 -1.37
N ASN A 574 12.50 -21.45 -2.45
CA ASN A 574 11.96 -21.62 -3.80
C ASN A 574 11.83 -23.11 -4.08
N HIS A 575 10.63 -23.56 -4.45
CA HIS A 575 10.32 -24.96 -4.66
C HIS A 575 10.30 -25.32 -6.15
N VAL A 576 10.90 -26.47 -6.48
CA VAL A 576 10.89 -27.01 -7.84
C VAL A 576 9.61 -27.80 -8.06
N ILE A 577 8.77 -27.31 -8.96
CA ILE A 577 7.54 -27.97 -9.36
C ILE A 577 7.71 -28.58 -10.75
N SER A 578 7.38 -29.86 -10.91
CA SER A 578 7.32 -30.50 -12.23
C SER A 578 6.19 -31.53 -12.27
N GLY A 579 5.33 -31.44 -13.30
CA GLY A 579 4.17 -32.32 -13.47
C GLY A 579 3.17 -32.27 -12.30
N GLY A 580 3.09 -31.14 -11.59
CA GLY A 580 2.26 -30.96 -10.39
C GLY A 580 2.83 -31.59 -9.11
N ARG A 581 4.03 -32.16 -9.15
CA ARG A 581 4.76 -32.64 -7.97
C ARG A 581 5.76 -31.59 -7.51
N ASP A 582 5.77 -31.35 -6.20
CA ASP A 582 6.80 -30.60 -5.50
C ASP A 582 7.99 -31.52 -5.20
N TYR A 583 9.17 -31.16 -5.68
CA TYR A 583 10.43 -31.89 -5.46
C TYR A 583 11.23 -31.34 -4.27
N GLY A 584 10.65 -30.38 -3.54
CA GLY A 584 11.29 -29.66 -2.46
C GLY A 584 12.01 -28.40 -2.93
N PRO A 585 12.65 -27.70 -1.99
CA PRO A 585 13.32 -26.46 -2.31
C PRO A 585 14.66 -26.69 -3.01
N ASP A 586 14.96 -25.92 -4.05
CA ASP A 586 16.26 -25.89 -4.74
C ASP A 586 17.15 -24.74 -4.24
N LEU A 587 16.54 -23.60 -3.95
CA LEU A 587 17.19 -22.41 -3.41
C LEU A 587 16.53 -22.00 -2.09
N ILE A 588 17.34 -21.87 -1.06
CA ILE A 588 16.95 -21.41 0.27
C ILE A 588 17.72 -20.12 0.56
N GLN A 589 17.00 -19.06 0.92
CA GLN A 589 17.59 -17.78 1.28
C GLN A 589 17.28 -17.44 2.73
N TYR A 590 18.29 -17.05 3.49
CA TYR A 590 18.11 -16.45 4.81
C TYR A 590 18.36 -14.95 4.72
N SER A 591 17.35 -14.14 5.01
CA SER A 591 17.46 -12.68 5.04
C SER A 591 17.24 -12.15 6.46
N TYR A 592 18.16 -11.31 6.93
CA TYR A 592 18.06 -10.61 8.21
C TYR A 592 18.86 -9.30 8.18
N LYS A 593 18.64 -8.43 9.16
CA LYS A 593 19.41 -7.20 9.33
C LYS A 593 20.26 -7.27 10.59
N GLN A 594 21.37 -6.55 10.58
CA GLN A 594 22.23 -6.36 11.75
C GLN A 594 23.02 -5.06 11.66
N ILE A 595 23.72 -4.73 12.74
CA ILE A 595 24.61 -3.57 12.79
C ILE A 595 26.05 -4.02 12.53
N GLU A 596 26.71 -3.41 11.54
CA GLU A 596 28.15 -3.57 11.30
C GLU A 596 28.79 -2.18 11.15
N ASN A 597 29.80 -1.87 11.97
CA ASN A 597 30.51 -0.58 11.93
C ASN A 597 29.57 0.65 11.99
N GLY A 598 28.50 0.57 12.80
CA GLY A 598 27.50 1.62 12.94
C GLY A 598 26.44 1.68 11.83
N LYS A 599 26.54 0.81 10.81
CA LYS A 599 25.61 0.73 9.67
C LYS A 599 24.62 -0.40 9.83
N ILE A 600 23.42 -0.19 9.31
CA ILE A 600 22.41 -1.24 9.18
C ILE A 600 22.68 -2.00 7.89
N VAL A 601 23.04 -3.27 8.04
CA VAL A 601 23.39 -4.16 6.94
C VAL A 601 22.33 -5.26 6.87
N GLN A 602 21.65 -5.34 5.73
CA GLN A 602 20.86 -6.51 5.37
C GLN A 602 21.82 -7.59 4.85
N ILE A 603 21.80 -8.75 5.49
CA ILE A 603 22.51 -9.94 5.05
C ILE A 603 21.52 -10.86 4.35
N ILE A 604 21.88 -11.36 3.19
CA ILE A 604 21.14 -12.38 2.44
C ILE A 604 22.09 -13.54 2.20
N GLU A 605 21.86 -14.66 2.87
CA GLU A 605 22.62 -15.89 2.66
C GLU A 605 21.88 -16.77 1.66
N ASN A 606 22.59 -17.29 0.67
CA ASN A 606 22.04 -18.18 -0.34
C ASN A 606 22.57 -19.59 -0.14
N TYR A 607 21.65 -20.55 -0.12
CA TYR A 607 21.96 -21.97 0.00
C TYR A 607 21.30 -22.71 -1.15
N SER A 608 22.05 -23.59 -1.81
CA SER A 608 21.47 -24.54 -2.75
C SER A 608 21.21 -25.87 -2.07
N ASN A 609 20.14 -26.52 -2.51
CA ASN A 609 19.76 -27.83 -2.04
C ASN A 609 19.76 -28.79 -3.23
N PHE A 610 20.96 -29.18 -3.66
CA PHE A 610 21.13 -30.23 -4.66
C PHE A 610 20.87 -31.58 -4.01
N SER A 611 19.67 -32.13 -4.21
CA SER A 611 19.31 -33.47 -3.76
C SER A 611 19.95 -34.56 -4.62
N ALA A 612 21.29 -34.61 -4.67
CA ALA A 612 21.99 -35.84 -5.06
C ALA A 612 22.04 -36.75 -3.83
N GLN A 613 21.20 -37.78 -3.83
CA GLN A 613 21.15 -38.93 -2.90
C GLN A 613 22.27 -38.96 -1.82
N GLY A 614 21.94 -38.54 -0.59
CA GLY A 614 22.73 -38.94 0.59
C GLY A 614 23.05 -37.89 1.65
N THR A 615 22.93 -36.59 1.37
CA THR A 615 23.16 -35.54 2.38
C THR A 615 22.01 -34.52 2.39
N PRO A 616 21.11 -34.54 3.40
CA PRO A 616 19.92 -33.69 3.45
C PRO A 616 20.21 -32.29 4.01
N GLN A 617 21.40 -31.73 3.77
CA GLN A 617 21.79 -30.43 4.33
C GLN A 617 21.99 -29.42 3.19
N PRO A 618 21.34 -28.25 3.25
CA PRO A 618 21.57 -27.16 2.31
C PRO A 618 23.06 -26.78 2.27
N ILE A 619 23.59 -26.56 1.08
CA ILE A 619 24.97 -26.16 0.85
C ILE A 619 25.00 -24.64 0.78
N PHE A 620 25.76 -24.01 1.66
CA PHE A 620 26.00 -22.57 1.61
C PHE A 620 26.76 -22.21 0.32
N GLU A 621 26.21 -21.30 -0.48
CA GLU A 621 26.82 -20.88 -1.75
C GLU A 621 27.56 -19.56 -1.64
N ASN A 622 26.86 -18.52 -1.15
CA ASN A 622 27.36 -17.16 -1.06
C ASN A 622 26.52 -16.37 -0.05
N TYR A 623 27.03 -15.20 0.34
CA TYR A 623 26.21 -14.22 1.04
C TYR A 623 26.34 -12.85 0.38
N GLN A 624 25.26 -12.08 0.46
CA GLN A 624 25.21 -10.69 0.03
C GLN A 624 25.05 -9.78 1.24
N LYS A 625 25.74 -8.65 1.20
CA LYS A 625 25.54 -7.52 2.12
C LYS A 625 24.92 -6.38 1.35
N ALA A 626 23.75 -5.92 1.78
CA ALA A 626 23.14 -4.71 1.29
C ALA A 626 23.07 -3.68 2.41
N TYR A 627 23.72 -2.54 2.22
CA TYR A 627 23.71 -1.45 3.19
C TYR A 627 23.82 -0.11 2.47
N TYR A 628 23.58 0.97 3.20
CA TYR A 628 23.77 2.30 2.67
C TYR A 628 25.08 2.91 3.15
N ASP A 629 25.76 3.63 2.25
CA ASP A 629 27.01 4.31 2.56
C ASP A 629 27.13 5.64 1.81
N LYS A 630 28.06 6.49 2.27
CA LYS A 630 28.49 7.68 1.52
C LYS A 630 29.73 7.34 0.73
N VAL A 631 29.62 7.37 -0.59
CA VAL A 631 30.74 7.10 -1.49
C VAL A 631 31.11 8.38 -2.24
N PRO A 632 32.40 8.75 -2.31
CA PRO A 632 32.84 9.88 -3.11
C PRO A 632 32.67 9.54 -4.59
N ILE A 633 31.67 10.15 -5.22
CA ILE A 633 31.45 10.00 -6.67
C ILE A 633 32.10 11.20 -7.35
N ARG A 634 33.01 10.90 -8.29
CA ARG A 634 33.57 11.89 -9.21
C ARG A 634 32.65 12.04 -10.40
N TYR A 635 32.00 13.18 -10.49
CA TYR A 635 31.35 13.65 -11.72
C TYR A 635 32.03 14.95 -12.10
N ASP A 636 32.24 15.23 -13.39
CA ASP A 636 32.78 16.50 -13.93
C ASP A 636 34.06 17.12 -13.32
N GLY A 637 34.82 16.39 -12.50
CA GLY A 637 35.99 16.91 -11.79
C GLY A 637 35.70 17.41 -10.38
N SER A 638 34.43 17.46 -9.98
CA SER A 638 34.02 17.64 -8.58
C SER A 638 33.90 16.29 -7.86
N VAL A 639 34.31 16.25 -6.58
CA VAL A 639 34.08 15.09 -5.69
C VAL A 639 32.93 15.47 -4.77
N SER A 640 31.84 14.71 -4.81
CA SER A 640 30.76 14.84 -3.84
C SER A 640 30.46 13.47 -3.24
N ASP A 641 30.33 13.42 -1.92
CA ASP A 641 29.86 12.22 -1.24
C ASP A 641 28.37 12.05 -1.55
N LYS A 642 28.04 10.95 -2.23
CA LYS A 642 26.66 10.60 -2.54
C LYS A 642 26.25 9.42 -1.68
N PRO A 643 25.04 9.42 -1.11
CA PRO A 643 24.49 8.23 -0.55
C PRO A 643 24.23 7.20 -1.64
N VAL A 644 24.70 5.98 -1.42
CA VAL A 644 24.51 4.87 -2.34
C VAL A 644 24.08 3.65 -1.55
N ARG A 645 23.26 2.81 -2.18
CA ARG A 645 23.05 1.44 -1.71
C ARG A 645 24.20 0.59 -2.22
N VAL A 646 25.06 0.16 -1.32
CA VAL A 646 26.17 -0.75 -1.60
C VAL A 646 25.63 -2.18 -1.54
N MET A 647 25.95 -2.98 -2.55
CA MET A 647 25.68 -4.41 -2.57
C MET A 647 27.00 -5.15 -2.79
N GLU A 648 27.42 -5.91 -1.79
CA GLU A 648 28.63 -6.73 -1.84
C GLU A 648 28.23 -8.20 -1.88
N THR A 649 28.85 -8.99 -2.76
CA THR A 649 28.64 -10.43 -2.86
C THR A 649 29.95 -11.13 -2.54
N TYR A 650 29.91 -12.12 -1.65
CA TYR A 650 31.07 -12.86 -1.17
C TYR A 650 30.92 -14.36 -1.40
#